data_AF-A0A383WL60-F1
#
_entry.id   AF-A0A383WL60-F1
#
_cell.length_a   1.000
_cell.length_b   1.000
_cell.length_c   1.000
_cell.angle_alpha   90.00
_cell.angle_beta   90.00
_cell.angle_gamma   90.00
#
_symmetry.space_group_name_H-M   'P 1'
#
loop_
_entity.id
_entity.type
_entity.pdbx_description
1 polymer ?
#
loop_
_entity_poly.entity_id
_entity_poly.type
_entity_poly.pdbx_seq_one_letter_code
_entity_poly.pdbx_strand_id
1 'polypeptide(L)'
;MATVAAAAAARLAAAPAAAAAAEAGPWPAASAASATRLQGVNEVLEICIQQSFDAHSVACLAASSRGFQQRFSALLNSELLLRSVAAAASGDDRKRATKALLWLLQQPSITAAKIQQVRTELLLLPRMPPAVADALVCAGLQVQLTPELLASAAAAGAEGSVWLTAFRQMFVPRRQWAAKLPVTAEAISLRHELLPQFLPHLTPAELPSLLAVAVAALSGFTSAAELNSAISNLRGLCSCSAAQQLDTAAAQPLLQAALQVCSSHSFACSRHALRPSLLAVCELLATSHTTGAAAAAATAAAAPQVVELGLRLRHSHCVSQLCLTDNVRQQTDAAAVAQLLQAALRSPPTASHSCSSSQEDLDDLAACVAAVCSLPAALLLPAAAAAALLEQAVQLQVCSAAVDALCSLPAMQDFTLEDAMRLLKALQGPAAIAAPRSLLIWLVSLSAGTADGQFVAAAGLAVEQLQAAAAMHDVAAVCALCSCPAVLALSAGEVAEVFIGMAETLQHNFAARVQQHKQQLLQQQHHHQMQQGQHQQPQRSILFGGHLPDDEAFPHILDAVLGLPQLRAVTAAQLSAIVAAAARNLGSSTVQHLLMALPLHAAAVALPPDLAAGILAAATAAGDSDCLFHLRSWLPANQQLDAAQLELALQSALRCTQPSTQYGSSECVRRLLELPAAAAAVTARQAARLLANAQQPGSSSSDALVLFELCRGLPAAQELEPHEVEPLLCCAVANGDWLQVQSLAALAGAARIGRAAADGLLAAARGSGCNMKVVAVMNLVAAQQVE
;
A
#
# COMPACT_ATOMS: atom_id res chain seq x y z
N MET A 1 -22.92 -33.05 84.32
CA MET A 1 -23.39 -32.31 83.12
C MET A 1 -24.66 -31.47 83.32
N ALA A 2 -25.44 -31.61 84.41
CA ALA A 2 -26.54 -30.68 84.70
C ALA A 2 -26.12 -29.40 85.47
N THR A 3 -24.94 -29.40 86.10
CA THR A 3 -24.41 -28.25 86.86
C THR A 3 -23.56 -27.27 86.03
N VAL A 4 -23.20 -27.64 84.81
CA VAL A 4 -22.47 -26.76 83.86
C VAL A 4 -23.45 -25.91 83.02
N ALA A 5 -24.68 -26.39 82.81
CA ALA A 5 -25.71 -25.67 82.07
C ALA A 5 -26.32 -24.49 82.86
N ALA A 6 -26.43 -24.61 84.19
CA ALA A 6 -26.98 -23.54 85.04
C ALA A 6 -26.01 -22.35 85.22
N ALA A 7 -24.70 -22.60 85.21
CA ALA A 7 -23.69 -21.55 85.32
C ALA A 7 -23.50 -20.74 84.01
N ALA A 8 -23.83 -21.33 82.86
CA ALA A 8 -23.78 -20.65 81.56
C ALA A 8 -25.00 -19.73 81.33
N ALA A 9 -26.18 -20.12 81.81
CA ALA A 9 -27.40 -19.32 81.69
C ALA A 9 -27.36 -18.05 82.56
N ALA A 10 -26.73 -18.09 83.73
CA ALA A 10 -26.57 -16.92 84.60
C ALA A 10 -25.55 -15.89 84.08
N ARG A 11 -24.59 -16.30 83.23
CA ARG A 11 -23.60 -15.40 82.60
C ARG A 11 -24.12 -14.71 81.33
N LEU A 12 -25.19 -15.21 80.70
CA LEU A 12 -25.79 -14.59 79.51
C LEU A 12 -26.82 -13.49 79.82
N ALA A 13 -27.31 -13.40 81.06
CA ALA A 13 -28.33 -12.41 81.44
C ALA A 13 -27.76 -11.08 81.99
N ALA A 14 -26.46 -11.00 82.29
CA ALA A 14 -25.83 -9.80 82.87
C ALA A 14 -25.04 -8.93 81.85
N ALA A 15 -24.99 -9.31 80.58
CA ALA A 15 -24.22 -8.59 79.55
C ALA A 15 -24.90 -7.36 78.90
N PRO A 16 -26.24 -7.16 78.89
CA PRO A 16 -26.81 -6.04 78.15
C PRO A 16 -26.87 -4.71 78.93
N ALA A 17 -26.51 -4.69 80.22
CA ALA A 17 -26.55 -3.45 81.03
C ALA A 17 -25.22 -2.66 81.02
N ALA A 18 -24.11 -3.27 80.62
CA ALA A 18 -22.79 -2.60 80.57
C ALA A 18 -22.42 -2.04 79.18
N ALA A 19 -23.11 -2.45 78.12
CA ALA A 19 -22.84 -1.98 76.75
C ALA A 19 -23.58 -0.67 76.39
N ALA A 20 -24.70 -0.35 77.07
CA ALA A 20 -25.49 0.85 76.77
C ALA A 20 -24.88 2.16 77.33
N ALA A 21 -23.87 2.09 78.20
CA ALA A 21 -23.22 3.28 78.77
C ALA A 21 -21.94 3.71 78.02
N ALA A 22 -21.49 2.96 77.01
CA ALA A 22 -20.24 3.22 76.28
C ALA A 22 -20.43 3.86 74.89
N GLU A 23 -21.66 3.99 74.37
CA GLU A 23 -21.94 4.55 73.03
C GLU A 23 -22.36 6.03 73.02
N ALA A 24 -22.34 6.72 74.16
CA ALA A 24 -22.58 8.17 74.22
C ALA A 24 -21.28 8.99 74.10
N GLY A 25 -20.42 8.65 73.13
CA GLY A 25 -19.20 9.39 72.77
C GLY A 25 -19.41 10.31 71.56
N PRO A 26 -18.68 11.43 71.43
CA PRO A 26 -19.02 12.53 70.51
C PRO A 26 -18.73 12.17 69.04
N TRP A 27 -19.76 11.76 68.30
CA TRP A 27 -19.68 11.37 66.89
C TRP A 27 -20.19 12.37 65.81
N PRO A 28 -20.35 13.70 66.03
CA PRO A 28 -20.72 14.59 64.92
C PRO A 28 -19.53 14.96 64.02
N ALA A 29 -18.27 14.94 64.51
CA ALA A 29 -17.11 15.40 63.73
C ALA A 29 -16.59 14.38 62.69
N ALA A 30 -16.71 13.07 62.96
CA ALA A 30 -16.29 12.02 62.04
C ALA A 30 -17.24 11.88 60.83
N SER A 31 -18.54 12.17 61.05
CA SER A 31 -19.56 12.22 59.99
C SER A 31 -19.27 13.33 58.98
N ALA A 32 -18.96 14.54 59.45
CA ALA A 32 -18.64 15.67 58.58
C ALA A 32 -17.38 15.42 57.74
N ALA A 33 -16.30 14.91 58.34
CA ALA A 33 -15.05 14.59 57.62
C ALA A 33 -15.23 13.45 56.60
N SER A 34 -16.13 12.51 56.87
CA SER A 34 -16.50 11.48 55.88
C SER A 34 -17.28 12.10 54.71
N ALA A 35 -18.24 13.00 54.96
CA ALA A 35 -18.99 13.67 53.90
C ALA A 35 -18.07 14.50 52.98
N THR A 36 -17.10 15.23 53.53
CA THR A 36 -16.15 16.04 52.72
C THR A 36 -15.22 15.16 51.89
N ARG A 37 -14.70 14.04 52.43
CA ARG A 37 -13.93 13.07 51.63
C ARG A 37 -14.75 12.45 50.52
N LEU A 38 -16.03 12.17 50.78
CA LEU A 38 -16.92 11.57 49.82
C LEU A 38 -17.34 12.55 48.71
N GLN A 39 -17.34 13.85 48.97
CA GLN A 39 -17.54 14.90 47.97
C GLN A 39 -16.31 15.03 47.05
N GLY A 40 -15.10 15.03 47.60
CA GLY A 40 -13.86 15.08 46.80
C GLY A 40 -13.70 13.87 45.86
N VAL A 41 -14.16 12.68 46.26
CA VAL A 41 -14.15 11.50 45.38
C VAL A 41 -15.11 11.67 44.19
N ASN A 42 -16.26 12.32 44.39
CA ASN A 42 -17.21 12.57 43.31
C ASN A 42 -16.68 13.61 42.32
N GLU A 43 -16.05 14.69 42.81
CA GLU A 43 -15.42 15.72 41.98
C GLU A 43 -14.25 15.15 41.16
N VAL A 44 -13.40 14.30 41.75
CA VAL A 44 -12.31 13.63 41.04
C VAL A 44 -12.85 12.68 39.97
N LEU A 45 -13.90 11.93 40.28
CA LEU A 45 -14.58 11.08 39.30
C LEU A 45 -15.11 11.90 38.12
N GLU A 46 -15.78 13.03 38.40
CA GLU A 46 -16.34 13.92 37.38
C GLU A 46 -15.24 14.54 36.50
N ILE A 47 -14.12 14.95 37.10
CA ILE A 47 -12.93 15.44 36.36
C ILE A 47 -12.33 14.33 35.50
N CYS A 48 -12.15 13.12 36.04
CA CYS A 48 -11.65 11.98 35.27
C CYS A 48 -12.55 11.66 34.07
N ILE A 49 -13.87 11.69 34.28
CA ILE A 49 -14.89 11.52 33.24
C ILE A 49 -14.80 12.64 32.18
N GLN A 50 -14.62 13.89 32.59
CA GLN A 50 -14.47 15.03 31.69
C GLN A 50 -13.15 15.00 30.90
N GLN A 51 -12.09 14.42 31.47
CA GLN A 51 -10.76 14.31 30.85
C GLN A 51 -10.53 13.02 30.05
N SER A 52 -11.60 12.39 29.54
CA SER A 52 -11.51 11.25 28.63
C SER A 52 -10.94 9.97 29.26
N PHE A 53 -11.30 9.66 30.52
CA PHE A 53 -11.05 8.32 31.05
C PHE A 53 -11.68 7.25 30.15
N ASP A 54 -10.88 6.29 29.69
CA ASP A 54 -11.43 5.20 28.91
C ASP A 54 -12.38 4.34 29.75
N ALA A 55 -13.40 3.79 29.10
CA ALA A 55 -14.43 2.99 29.76
C ALA A 55 -13.85 1.74 30.46
N HIS A 56 -12.65 1.31 30.06
CA HIS A 56 -11.94 0.19 30.66
C HIS A 56 -11.38 0.52 32.05
N SER A 57 -10.72 1.66 32.19
CA SER A 57 -10.17 2.16 33.46
C SER A 57 -11.29 2.40 34.47
N VAL A 58 -12.42 2.89 33.98
CA VAL A 58 -13.65 3.02 34.76
C VAL A 58 -14.21 1.65 35.20
N ALA A 59 -14.30 0.68 34.30
CA ALA A 59 -14.77 -0.67 34.63
C ALA A 59 -13.84 -1.37 35.65
N CYS A 60 -12.52 -1.20 35.52
CA CYS A 60 -11.52 -1.71 36.45
C CYS A 60 -11.64 -1.04 37.83
N LEU A 61 -11.84 0.28 37.88
CA LEU A 61 -12.08 1.01 39.12
C LEU A 61 -13.39 0.56 39.80
N ALA A 62 -14.46 0.38 39.02
CA ALA A 62 -15.75 -0.09 39.53
C ALA A 62 -15.69 -1.54 40.02
N ALA A 63 -14.92 -2.41 39.36
CA ALA A 63 -14.69 -3.78 39.80
C ALA A 63 -13.88 -3.87 41.11
N SER A 64 -13.04 -2.87 41.40
CA SER A 64 -12.18 -2.87 42.58
C SER A 64 -12.91 -2.60 43.91
N SER A 65 -14.12 -2.00 43.89
CA SER A 65 -14.84 -1.63 45.11
C SER A 65 -16.35 -1.52 44.94
N ARG A 66 -17.11 -2.21 45.81
CA ARG A 66 -18.59 -2.17 45.85
C ARG A 66 -19.15 -0.77 46.15
N GLY A 67 -18.46 0.00 46.99
CA GLY A 67 -18.84 1.38 47.32
C GLY A 67 -18.64 2.33 46.13
N PHE A 68 -17.59 2.09 45.34
CA PHE A 68 -17.37 2.82 44.09
C PHE A 68 -18.40 2.42 43.03
N GLN A 69 -18.72 1.14 42.90
CA GLN A 69 -19.74 0.64 41.97
C GLN A 69 -21.12 1.28 42.20
N GLN A 70 -21.59 1.39 43.45
CA GLN A 70 -22.87 2.02 43.77
C GLN A 70 -22.90 3.51 43.40
N ARG A 71 -21.81 4.24 43.65
CA ARG A 71 -21.70 5.66 43.32
C ARG A 71 -21.58 5.91 41.83
N PHE A 72 -20.76 5.11 41.17
CA PHE A 72 -20.60 5.14 39.73
C PHE A 72 -21.94 4.82 39.03
N SER A 73 -22.70 3.86 39.55
CA SER A 73 -24.04 3.53 39.04
C SER A 73 -25.06 4.66 39.16
N ALA A 74 -24.90 5.54 40.16
CA ALA A 74 -25.72 6.74 40.34
C ALA A 74 -25.28 7.91 39.43
N LEU A 75 -23.98 7.98 39.11
CA LEU A 75 -23.38 9.01 38.24
C LEU A 75 -23.42 8.67 36.75
N LEU A 76 -23.75 7.42 36.37
CA LEU A 76 -23.97 7.01 34.99
C LEU A 76 -25.20 7.73 34.38
N ASN A 77 -24.95 8.89 33.77
CA ASN A 77 -25.87 9.59 32.90
C ASN A 77 -25.72 9.08 31.44
N SER A 78 -26.71 9.37 30.59
CA SER A 78 -26.69 8.99 29.17
C SER A 78 -25.47 9.59 28.44
N GLU A 79 -25.02 10.76 28.88
CA GLU A 79 -23.88 11.47 28.30
C GLU A 79 -22.55 10.72 28.48
N LEU A 80 -22.30 10.10 29.64
CA LEU A 80 -21.08 9.33 29.93
C LEU A 80 -21.04 8.05 29.09
N LEU A 81 -22.19 7.41 28.89
CA LEU A 81 -22.35 6.29 27.96
C LEU A 81 -22.04 6.71 26.53
N LEU A 82 -22.61 7.84 26.06
CA LEU A 82 -22.33 8.36 24.72
C LEU A 82 -20.86 8.73 24.51
N ARG A 83 -20.22 9.37 25.49
CA ARG A 83 -18.78 9.69 25.43
C ARG A 83 -17.90 8.45 25.47
N SER A 84 -18.28 7.44 26.24
CA SER A 84 -17.59 6.14 26.26
C SER A 84 -17.72 5.40 24.92
N VAL A 85 -18.88 5.48 24.28
CA VAL A 85 -19.11 4.97 22.92
C VAL A 85 -18.28 5.76 21.89
N ALA A 86 -18.26 7.09 22.00
CA ALA A 86 -17.48 7.95 21.12
C ALA A 86 -15.96 7.73 21.30
N ALA A 87 -15.50 7.45 22.51
CA ALA A 87 -14.10 7.08 22.77
C ALA A 87 -13.77 5.67 22.26
N ALA A 88 -14.71 4.72 22.37
CA ALA A 88 -14.58 3.41 21.72
C ALA A 88 -14.48 3.50 20.19
N ALA A 89 -15.00 4.59 19.62
CA ALA A 89 -14.99 4.85 18.19
C ALA A 89 -13.66 5.32 17.63
N SER A 90 -12.80 5.94 18.43
CA SER A 90 -11.63 6.65 17.92
C SER A 90 -10.34 5.83 17.75
N GLY A 91 -10.27 4.57 18.22
CA GLY A 91 -9.06 3.69 18.12
C GLY A 91 -7.95 4.06 19.12
N ASP A 92 -7.23 3.17 19.81
CA ASP A 92 -6.51 1.95 19.37
C ASP A 92 -6.91 0.63 20.07
N ASP A 93 -7.77 0.66 21.10
CA ASP A 93 -8.03 -0.50 21.97
C ASP A 93 -9.46 -1.08 21.84
N ARG A 94 -9.86 -1.29 20.59
CA ARG A 94 -11.23 -1.63 20.17
C ARG A 94 -11.86 -2.77 20.98
N LYS A 95 -11.11 -3.85 21.24
CA LYS A 95 -11.60 -5.01 22.02
C LYS A 95 -11.90 -4.67 23.48
N ARG A 96 -11.10 -3.80 24.11
CA ARG A 96 -11.32 -3.39 25.51
C ARG A 96 -12.50 -2.44 25.62
N ALA A 97 -12.63 -1.52 24.67
CA ALA A 97 -13.74 -0.58 24.63
C ALA A 97 -15.10 -1.29 24.42
N THR A 98 -15.17 -2.28 23.51
CA THR A 98 -16.36 -3.14 23.34
C THR A 98 -16.74 -3.86 24.63
N LYS A 99 -15.77 -4.46 25.35
CA LYS A 99 -16.02 -5.15 26.62
C LYS A 99 -16.54 -4.20 27.70
N ALA A 100 -15.97 -3.00 27.78
CA ALA A 100 -16.39 -1.98 28.73
C ALA A 100 -17.81 -1.49 28.45
N LEU A 101 -18.16 -1.25 27.16
CA LEU A 101 -19.53 -0.92 26.77
C LEU A 101 -20.52 -2.02 27.15
N LEU A 102 -20.18 -3.27 26.88
CA LEU A 102 -21.02 -4.41 27.19
C LEU A 102 -21.26 -4.53 28.71
N TRP A 103 -20.20 -4.34 29.50
CA TRP A 103 -20.29 -4.31 30.96
C TRP A 103 -21.15 -3.16 31.47
N LEU A 104 -21.03 -1.97 30.87
CA LEU A 104 -21.86 -0.80 31.21
C LEU A 104 -23.33 -1.08 30.94
N LEU A 105 -23.67 -1.59 29.75
CA LEU A 105 -25.04 -1.93 29.35
C LEU A 105 -25.67 -3.02 30.22
N GLN A 106 -24.86 -3.87 30.84
CA GLN A 106 -25.30 -4.91 31.79
C GLN A 106 -25.49 -4.40 33.22
N GLN A 107 -25.18 -3.13 33.54
CA GLN A 107 -25.37 -2.61 34.89
C GLN A 107 -26.87 -2.48 35.22
N PRO A 108 -27.30 -2.90 36.42
CA PRO A 108 -28.71 -2.86 36.82
C PRO A 108 -29.30 -1.44 36.93
N SER A 109 -28.45 -0.41 37.02
CA SER A 109 -28.87 1.00 37.01
C SER A 109 -29.23 1.52 35.62
N ILE A 110 -28.90 0.79 34.56
CA ILE A 110 -29.28 1.13 33.19
C ILE A 110 -30.68 0.55 32.93
N THR A 111 -31.69 1.43 33.01
CA THR A 111 -33.08 1.06 32.73
C THR A 111 -33.32 0.96 31.22
N ALA A 112 -34.34 0.19 30.82
CA ALA A 112 -34.76 0.07 29.42
C ALA A 112 -35.03 1.44 28.76
N ALA A 113 -35.50 2.43 29.51
CA ALA A 113 -35.72 3.80 29.03
C ALA A 113 -34.39 4.51 28.69
N LYS A 114 -33.37 4.42 29.55
CA LYS A 114 -32.03 4.96 29.27
C LYS A 114 -31.38 4.24 28.09
N ILE A 115 -31.56 2.93 27.98
CA ILE A 115 -31.14 2.14 26.83
C ILE A 115 -31.78 2.65 25.54
N GLN A 116 -33.09 2.93 25.56
CA GLN A 116 -33.83 3.42 24.40
C GLN A 116 -33.42 4.86 24.02
N GLN A 117 -33.13 5.72 25.00
CA GLN A 117 -32.60 7.06 24.76
C GLN A 117 -31.21 6.99 24.12
N VAL A 118 -30.28 6.25 24.73
CA VAL A 118 -28.93 6.05 24.20
C VAL A 118 -28.99 5.40 22.82
N ARG A 119 -29.90 4.46 22.58
CA ARG A 119 -30.14 3.89 21.25
C ARG A 119 -30.51 4.96 20.23
N THR A 120 -31.45 5.85 20.55
CA THR A 120 -31.92 6.88 19.62
C THR A 120 -30.81 7.88 19.33
N GLU A 121 -30.06 8.27 20.36
CA GLU A 121 -28.92 9.18 20.23
C GLU A 121 -27.75 8.54 19.46
N LEU A 122 -27.45 7.26 19.70
CA LEU A 122 -26.42 6.52 18.97
C LEU A 122 -26.77 6.32 17.50
N LEU A 123 -28.02 6.00 17.17
CA LEU A 123 -28.47 5.86 15.78
C LEU A 123 -28.41 7.18 15.00
N LEU A 124 -28.35 8.32 15.68
CA LEU A 124 -28.20 9.64 15.09
C LEU A 124 -26.74 10.09 14.97
N LEU A 125 -25.77 9.34 15.53
CA LEU A 125 -24.37 9.67 15.39
C LEU A 125 -23.88 9.32 13.99
N PRO A 126 -23.42 10.30 13.19
CA PRO A 126 -22.70 9.99 11.98
C PRO A 126 -21.38 9.31 12.36
N ARG A 127 -21.13 8.15 11.76
CA ARG A 127 -19.93 7.29 11.80
C ARG A 127 -19.87 6.36 13.00
N MET A 128 -20.92 5.56 13.19
CA MET A 128 -20.89 4.52 14.20
C MET A 128 -19.87 3.42 13.87
N PRO A 129 -18.89 3.17 14.74
CA PRO A 129 -17.91 2.11 14.52
C PRO A 129 -18.55 0.72 14.56
N PRO A 130 -18.06 -0.22 13.73
CA PRO A 130 -18.60 -1.57 13.73
C PRO A 130 -18.53 -2.30 15.07
N ALA A 131 -17.51 -2.05 15.88
CA ALA A 131 -17.42 -2.65 17.20
C ALA A 131 -18.46 -2.14 18.20
N VAL A 132 -18.92 -0.90 18.03
CA VAL A 132 -19.97 -0.33 18.89
C VAL A 132 -21.30 -0.95 18.50
N ALA A 133 -21.62 -1.00 17.20
CA ALA A 133 -22.81 -1.68 16.71
C ALA A 133 -22.81 -3.16 17.14
N ASP A 134 -21.70 -3.88 16.94
CA ASP A 134 -21.56 -5.26 17.43
C ASP A 134 -21.81 -5.36 18.94
N ALA A 135 -21.21 -4.47 19.75
CA ALA A 135 -21.39 -4.47 21.20
C ALA A 135 -22.84 -4.21 21.62
N LEU A 136 -23.53 -3.27 20.96
CA LEU A 136 -24.94 -2.97 21.20
C LEU A 136 -25.81 -4.17 20.83
N VAL A 137 -25.55 -4.81 19.69
CA VAL A 137 -26.27 -6.03 19.30
C VAL A 137 -25.97 -7.15 20.31
N CYS A 138 -24.72 -7.36 20.71
CA CYS A 138 -24.28 -8.34 21.72
C CYS A 138 -24.91 -8.13 23.10
N ALA A 139 -25.17 -6.87 23.45
CA ALA A 139 -25.84 -6.51 24.70
C ALA A 139 -27.35 -6.82 24.69
N GLY A 140 -27.89 -7.44 23.64
CA GLY A 140 -29.30 -7.82 23.57
C GLY A 140 -30.25 -6.64 23.33
N LEU A 141 -29.68 -5.51 22.91
CA LEU A 141 -30.39 -4.26 22.69
C LEU A 141 -31.25 -4.41 21.43
N GLN A 142 -32.55 -4.62 21.62
CA GLN A 142 -33.50 -4.81 20.51
C GLN A 142 -33.63 -3.53 19.68
N VAL A 143 -32.72 -3.35 18.72
CA VAL A 143 -32.86 -2.32 17.71
C VAL A 143 -33.89 -2.81 16.70
N GLN A 144 -35.12 -2.27 16.79
CA GLN A 144 -36.08 -2.33 15.68
C GLN A 144 -35.44 -1.58 14.51
N LEU A 145 -34.81 -2.32 13.62
CA LEU A 145 -34.39 -1.81 12.32
C LEU A 145 -35.62 -1.74 11.43
N THR A 146 -35.95 -0.54 10.96
CA THR A 146 -36.91 -0.38 9.87
C THR A 146 -36.14 -0.25 8.54
N PRO A 147 -36.75 -0.62 7.39
CA PRO A 147 -36.14 -0.41 6.08
C PRO A 147 -35.72 1.04 5.85
N GLU A 148 -36.51 2.01 6.34
CA GLU A 148 -36.21 3.44 6.22
C GLU A 148 -34.98 3.83 7.02
N LEU A 149 -34.80 3.24 8.21
CA LEU A 149 -33.61 3.50 9.04
C LEU A 149 -32.35 2.90 8.41
N LEU A 150 -32.44 1.69 7.85
CA LEU A 150 -31.34 1.10 7.09
C LEU A 150 -31.02 1.88 5.82
N ALA A 151 -32.04 2.35 5.10
CA ALA A 151 -31.88 3.19 3.91
C ALA A 151 -31.27 4.56 4.26
N SER A 152 -31.71 5.18 5.35
CA SER A 152 -31.16 6.45 5.85
C SER A 152 -29.70 6.29 6.30
N ALA A 153 -29.36 5.21 6.99
CA ALA A 153 -27.99 4.89 7.38
C ALA A 153 -27.10 4.58 6.17
N ALA A 154 -27.66 3.99 5.12
CA ALA A 154 -26.95 3.76 3.86
C ALA A 154 -26.67 5.06 3.11
N ALA A 155 -27.65 5.96 3.04
CA ALA A 155 -27.54 7.26 2.39
C ALA A 155 -26.63 8.25 3.15
N ALA A 156 -26.45 8.05 4.45
CA ALA A 156 -25.46 8.77 5.27
C ALA A 156 -24.00 8.28 5.02
N GLY A 157 -23.83 7.18 4.27
CA GLY A 157 -22.54 6.57 3.92
C GLY A 157 -22.10 5.49 4.92
N ALA A 158 -21.40 4.46 4.40
CA ALA A 158 -20.63 3.37 5.05
C ALA A 158 -21.14 2.66 6.34
N GLU A 159 -22.27 3.05 6.92
CA GLU A 159 -22.72 2.60 8.25
C GLU A 159 -23.84 1.57 8.19
N GLY A 160 -24.58 1.51 7.08
CA GLY A 160 -25.60 0.47 6.87
C GLY A 160 -25.00 -0.94 6.92
N SER A 161 -23.79 -1.12 6.40
CA SER A 161 -23.06 -2.39 6.45
C SER A 161 -22.71 -2.86 7.84
N VAL A 162 -22.33 -1.93 8.71
CA VAL A 162 -21.94 -2.21 10.09
C VAL A 162 -23.09 -2.90 10.83
N TRP A 163 -24.29 -2.33 10.70
CA TRP A 163 -25.49 -2.92 11.27
C TRP A 163 -25.81 -4.27 10.64
N LEU A 164 -25.79 -4.37 9.31
CA LEU A 164 -26.04 -5.63 8.62
C LEU A 164 -25.02 -6.74 8.98
N THR A 165 -23.76 -6.37 9.20
CA THR A 165 -22.67 -7.27 9.63
C THR A 165 -22.88 -7.73 11.06
N ALA A 166 -23.20 -6.80 11.97
CA ALA A 166 -23.52 -7.11 13.36
C ALA A 166 -24.74 -8.05 13.47
N PHE A 167 -25.75 -7.84 12.61
CA PHE A 167 -26.91 -8.73 12.50
C PHE A 167 -26.55 -10.12 11.98
N ARG A 168 -25.59 -10.24 11.06
CA ARG A 168 -25.15 -11.53 10.51
C ARG A 168 -24.32 -12.36 11.47
N GLN A 169 -23.44 -11.71 12.23
CA GLN A 169 -22.48 -12.40 13.10
C GLN A 169 -23.10 -12.92 14.41
N MET A 170 -24.35 -12.57 14.69
CA MET A 170 -25.00 -12.85 15.95
C MET A 170 -25.97 -14.03 15.90
N PHE A 171 -25.74 -15.04 16.73
CA PHE A 171 -26.57 -16.24 16.92
C PHE A 171 -27.90 -15.98 17.66
N VAL A 172 -28.43 -14.76 17.59
CA VAL A 172 -29.68 -14.43 18.28
C VAL A 172 -30.86 -14.99 17.46
N PRO A 173 -31.88 -15.61 18.09
CA PRO A 173 -33.00 -16.20 17.35
C PRO A 173 -33.67 -15.18 16.43
N ARG A 174 -33.51 -15.36 15.10
CA ARG A 174 -33.98 -14.44 14.04
C ARG A 174 -35.41 -13.93 14.24
N ARG A 175 -36.29 -14.79 14.78
CA ARG A 175 -37.70 -14.48 15.08
C ARG A 175 -37.92 -13.32 16.07
N GLN A 176 -36.98 -13.04 16.96
CA GLN A 176 -37.16 -12.01 18.00
C GLN A 176 -36.74 -10.60 17.53
N TRP A 177 -35.84 -10.51 16.54
CA TRP A 177 -35.26 -9.25 16.10
C TRP A 177 -35.82 -8.78 14.75
N ALA A 178 -36.13 -9.71 13.85
CA ALA A 178 -36.68 -9.42 12.52
C ALA A 178 -38.22 -9.46 12.48
N ALA A 179 -38.91 -9.54 13.63
CA ALA A 179 -40.37 -9.70 13.68
C ALA A 179 -41.18 -8.61 12.93
N LYS A 180 -40.54 -7.50 12.57
CA LYS A 180 -41.11 -6.41 11.75
C LYS A 180 -40.34 -6.08 10.47
N LEU A 181 -39.19 -6.70 10.22
CA LEU A 181 -38.54 -6.58 8.92
C LEU A 181 -39.38 -7.39 7.94
N PRO A 182 -39.87 -6.80 6.83
CA PRO A 182 -40.56 -7.57 5.80
C PRO A 182 -39.67 -8.75 5.40
N VAL A 183 -40.24 -9.94 5.28
CA VAL A 183 -39.51 -11.17 4.86
C VAL A 183 -38.72 -10.91 3.57
N THR A 184 -39.21 -10.01 2.72
CA THR A 184 -38.56 -9.50 1.52
C THR A 184 -37.25 -8.77 1.79
N ALA A 185 -37.18 -7.87 2.78
CA ALA A 185 -35.95 -7.19 3.17
C ALA A 185 -34.91 -8.16 3.75
N GLU A 186 -35.35 -9.11 4.58
CA GLU A 186 -34.47 -10.17 5.11
C GLU A 186 -33.91 -11.03 3.97
N ALA A 187 -34.76 -11.41 3.00
CA ALA A 187 -34.37 -12.21 1.85
C ALA A 187 -33.28 -11.53 1.00
N ILE A 188 -33.39 -10.21 0.84
CA ILE A 188 -32.46 -9.36 0.11
C ILE A 188 -31.14 -9.22 0.86
N SER A 189 -31.19 -9.01 2.18
CA SER A 189 -30.01 -8.77 3.01
C SER A 189 -29.23 -10.05 3.37
N LEU A 190 -29.84 -11.24 3.39
CA LEU A 190 -29.26 -12.46 4.00
C LEU A 190 -29.11 -13.67 3.06
N ARG A 191 -28.96 -13.46 1.74
CA ARG A 191 -28.70 -14.52 0.74
C ARG A 191 -29.84 -15.53 0.59
N HIS A 192 -31.08 -15.08 0.39
CA HIS A 192 -32.17 -16.04 0.31
C HIS A 192 -32.44 -16.47 -1.14
N GLU A 193 -32.33 -17.77 -1.42
CA GLU A 193 -32.71 -18.42 -2.69
C GLU A 193 -34.19 -18.18 -3.09
N LEU A 194 -34.98 -17.63 -2.17
CA LEU A 194 -36.38 -17.32 -2.37
C LEU A 194 -36.60 -15.94 -3.01
N LEU A 195 -35.57 -15.10 -3.19
CA LEU A 195 -35.72 -13.78 -3.82
C LEU A 195 -36.53 -13.84 -5.13
N PRO A 196 -36.26 -14.78 -6.07
CA PRO A 196 -37.02 -14.87 -7.32
C PRO A 196 -38.53 -15.10 -7.11
N GLN A 197 -38.92 -15.72 -5.99
CA GLN A 197 -40.33 -15.96 -5.67
C GLN A 197 -41.03 -14.70 -5.14
N PHE A 198 -40.27 -13.75 -4.57
CA PHE A 198 -40.82 -12.50 -4.06
C PHE A 198 -40.86 -11.38 -5.11
N LEU A 199 -39.97 -11.40 -6.11
CA LEU A 199 -39.90 -10.35 -7.13
C LEU A 199 -41.25 -10.04 -7.83
N PRO A 200 -42.11 -11.02 -8.18
CA PRO A 200 -43.39 -10.74 -8.82
C PRO A 200 -44.42 -10.03 -7.93
N HIS A 201 -44.21 -10.04 -6.62
CA HIS A 201 -45.15 -9.50 -5.63
C HIS A 201 -44.73 -8.14 -5.07
N LEU A 202 -43.56 -7.63 -5.47
CA LEU A 202 -43.08 -6.33 -5.02
C LEU A 202 -43.90 -5.20 -5.63
N THR A 203 -44.37 -4.29 -4.78
CA THR A 203 -45.02 -3.06 -5.25
C THR A 203 -43.97 -1.98 -5.57
N PRO A 204 -44.23 -1.07 -6.53
CA PRO A 204 -43.31 0.04 -6.82
C PRO A 204 -43.00 0.93 -5.60
N ALA A 205 -43.91 1.00 -4.62
CA ALA A 205 -43.75 1.79 -3.41
C ALA A 205 -42.75 1.17 -2.41
N GLU A 206 -42.61 -0.15 -2.37
CA GLU A 206 -41.71 -0.86 -1.45
C GLU A 206 -40.28 -0.93 -2.00
N LEU A 207 -40.13 -0.89 -3.32
CA LEU A 207 -38.88 -1.14 -4.01
C LEU A 207 -37.75 -0.14 -3.67
N PRO A 208 -37.97 1.19 -3.51
CA PRO A 208 -36.90 2.11 -3.14
C PRO A 208 -36.22 1.74 -1.83
N SER A 209 -37.00 1.43 -0.79
CA SER A 209 -36.45 1.03 0.52
C SER A 209 -35.67 -0.28 0.40
N LEU A 210 -36.16 -1.23 -0.39
CA LEU A 210 -35.50 -2.52 -0.61
C LEU A 210 -34.21 -2.41 -1.41
N LEU A 211 -34.18 -1.57 -2.47
CA LEU A 211 -32.98 -1.28 -3.25
C LEU A 211 -31.96 -0.53 -2.39
N ALA A 212 -32.39 0.42 -1.56
CA ALA A 212 -31.49 1.13 -0.65
C ALA A 212 -30.84 0.16 0.35
N VAL A 213 -31.62 -0.78 0.91
CA VAL A 213 -31.11 -1.84 1.79
C VAL A 213 -30.16 -2.78 1.04
N ALA A 214 -30.48 -3.19 -0.18
CA ALA A 214 -29.62 -4.05 -1.00
C ALA A 214 -28.28 -3.39 -1.30
N VAL A 215 -28.30 -2.10 -1.67
CA VAL A 215 -27.12 -1.28 -1.90
C VAL A 215 -26.32 -1.11 -0.62
N ALA A 216 -26.96 -0.82 0.51
CA ALA A 216 -26.32 -0.75 1.82
C ALA A 216 -25.59 -2.04 2.17
N ALA A 217 -26.24 -3.18 1.91
CA ALA A 217 -25.70 -4.49 2.18
C ALA A 217 -24.40 -4.74 1.42
N LEU A 218 -24.28 -4.25 0.18
CA LEU A 218 -23.05 -4.37 -0.62
C LEU A 218 -21.83 -3.89 0.15
N SER A 219 -21.99 -2.87 1.01
CA SER A 219 -20.90 -2.31 1.80
C SER A 219 -20.41 -3.19 2.98
N GLY A 220 -21.11 -4.29 3.31
CA GLY A 220 -20.85 -5.10 4.52
C GLY A 220 -20.35 -6.51 4.27
N PHE A 221 -20.09 -6.88 3.02
CA PHE A 221 -19.64 -8.21 2.68
C PHE A 221 -18.14 -8.37 2.83
N THR A 222 -17.71 -9.40 3.56
CA THR A 222 -16.29 -9.68 3.82
C THR A 222 -15.69 -10.71 2.88
N SER A 223 -16.52 -11.43 2.09
CA SER A 223 -16.01 -12.39 1.09
C SER A 223 -16.64 -12.16 -0.29
N ALA A 224 -15.86 -12.47 -1.33
CA ALA A 224 -16.26 -12.33 -2.73
C ALA A 224 -17.53 -13.12 -3.08
N ALA A 225 -17.70 -14.32 -2.51
CA ALA A 225 -18.89 -15.13 -2.74
C ALA A 225 -20.16 -14.47 -2.18
N GLU A 226 -20.06 -13.84 -1.01
CA GLU A 226 -21.20 -13.11 -0.45
C GLU A 226 -21.55 -11.88 -1.30
N LEU A 227 -20.51 -11.14 -1.72
CA LEU A 227 -20.66 -9.96 -2.54
C LEU A 227 -21.32 -10.31 -3.88
N ASN A 228 -20.89 -11.38 -4.54
CA ASN A 228 -21.48 -11.86 -5.80
C ASN A 228 -22.96 -12.25 -5.64
N SER A 229 -23.33 -12.91 -4.54
CA SER A 229 -24.74 -13.22 -4.25
C SER A 229 -25.57 -11.95 -4.07
N ALA A 230 -25.04 -10.95 -3.37
CA ALA A 230 -25.71 -9.68 -3.15
C ALA A 230 -25.87 -8.86 -4.43
N ILE A 231 -24.84 -8.84 -5.28
CA ILE A 231 -24.88 -8.28 -6.63
C ILE A 231 -25.98 -8.95 -7.46
N SER A 232 -26.07 -10.29 -7.40
CA SER A 232 -27.13 -11.03 -8.09
C SER A 232 -28.53 -10.66 -7.58
N ASN A 233 -28.68 -10.47 -6.27
CA ASN A 233 -29.94 -10.05 -5.68
C ASN A 233 -30.33 -8.63 -6.10
N LEU A 234 -29.37 -7.70 -6.06
CA LEU A 234 -29.59 -6.32 -6.51
C LEU A 234 -29.97 -6.30 -7.99
N ARG A 235 -29.31 -7.08 -8.84
CA ARG A 235 -29.68 -7.24 -10.25
C ARG A 235 -31.11 -7.74 -10.41
N GLY A 236 -31.49 -8.79 -9.67
CA GLY A 236 -32.86 -9.29 -9.68
C GLY A 236 -33.89 -8.23 -9.30
N LEU A 237 -33.57 -7.38 -8.31
CA LEU A 237 -34.42 -6.25 -7.92
C LEU A 237 -34.48 -5.17 -9.00
N CYS A 238 -33.36 -4.80 -9.61
CA CYS A 238 -33.30 -3.82 -10.70
C CYS A 238 -34.01 -4.31 -11.97
N SER A 239 -34.09 -5.63 -12.21
CA SER A 239 -34.76 -6.20 -13.38
C SER A 239 -36.25 -6.50 -13.17
N CYS A 240 -36.81 -6.30 -11.97
CA CYS A 240 -38.22 -6.60 -11.74
C CYS A 240 -39.16 -5.55 -12.37
N SER A 241 -40.40 -5.93 -12.67
CA SER A 241 -41.38 -5.04 -13.30
C SER A 241 -41.71 -3.80 -12.46
N ALA A 242 -41.67 -3.93 -11.12
CA ALA A 242 -41.85 -2.78 -10.22
C ALA A 242 -40.71 -1.75 -10.34
N ALA A 243 -39.50 -2.21 -10.72
CA ALA A 243 -38.33 -1.37 -10.89
C ALA A 243 -38.47 -0.47 -12.13
N GLN A 244 -39.01 -1.02 -13.21
CA GLN A 244 -39.30 -0.28 -14.42
C GLN A 244 -40.36 0.81 -14.22
N GLN A 245 -41.15 0.73 -13.13
CA GLN A 245 -42.19 1.71 -12.78
C GLN A 245 -41.70 2.75 -11.76
N LEU A 246 -40.43 2.71 -11.34
CA LEU A 246 -39.88 3.70 -10.40
C LEU A 246 -39.80 5.07 -11.05
N ASP A 247 -40.32 6.07 -10.33
CA ASP A 247 -40.12 7.48 -10.69
C ASP A 247 -38.63 7.86 -10.58
N THR A 248 -38.18 8.71 -11.49
CA THR A 248 -36.90 9.42 -11.46
C THR A 248 -36.50 9.91 -10.06
N ALA A 249 -37.44 10.55 -9.35
CA ALA A 249 -37.21 11.10 -8.02
C ALA A 249 -36.88 10.02 -6.98
N ALA A 250 -37.38 8.80 -7.14
CA ALA A 250 -37.11 7.67 -6.26
C ALA A 250 -35.81 6.92 -6.65
N ALA A 251 -35.43 6.97 -7.92
CA ALA A 251 -34.24 6.29 -8.43
C ALA A 251 -32.94 7.09 -8.22
N GLN A 252 -33.01 8.42 -8.15
CA GLN A 252 -31.84 9.28 -7.90
C GLN A 252 -31.15 9.03 -6.54
N PRO A 253 -31.86 8.93 -5.39
CA PRO A 253 -31.24 8.59 -4.11
C PRO A 253 -30.57 7.21 -4.10
N LEU A 254 -31.11 6.25 -4.87
CA LEU A 254 -30.56 4.90 -4.99
C LEU A 254 -29.22 4.91 -5.73
N LEU A 255 -29.14 5.68 -6.82
CA LEU A 255 -27.89 5.89 -7.52
C LEU A 255 -26.88 6.55 -6.58
N GLN A 256 -27.28 7.62 -5.88
CA GLN A 256 -26.40 8.31 -4.95
C GLN A 256 -25.87 7.38 -3.85
N ALA A 257 -26.73 6.52 -3.29
CA ALA A 257 -26.32 5.50 -2.32
C ALA A 257 -25.36 4.47 -2.94
N ALA A 258 -25.64 3.98 -4.16
CA ALA A 258 -24.80 2.99 -4.84
C ALA A 258 -23.40 3.55 -5.12
N LEU A 259 -23.35 4.82 -5.53
CA LEU A 259 -22.11 5.53 -5.77
C LEU A 259 -21.34 5.79 -4.46
N GLN A 260 -22.02 6.16 -3.38
CA GLN A 260 -21.39 6.32 -2.05
C GLN A 260 -20.80 5.00 -1.53
N VAL A 261 -21.48 3.88 -1.77
CA VAL A 261 -20.94 2.55 -1.43
C VAL A 261 -19.67 2.27 -2.23
N CYS A 262 -19.68 2.59 -3.52
CA CYS A 262 -18.52 2.40 -4.40
C CYS A 262 -17.36 3.37 -4.13
N SER A 263 -17.62 4.57 -3.62
CA SER A 263 -16.58 5.54 -3.24
C SER A 263 -15.97 5.25 -1.87
N SER A 264 -16.62 4.45 -1.03
CA SER A 264 -16.12 4.17 0.31
C SER A 264 -14.77 3.44 0.27
N HIS A 265 -13.79 3.92 1.05
CA HIS A 265 -12.41 3.43 1.06
C HIS A 265 -12.29 1.93 1.37
N SER A 266 -13.28 1.35 2.04
CA SER A 266 -13.36 -0.09 2.33
C SER A 266 -13.51 -0.97 1.09
N PHE A 267 -13.88 -0.41 -0.06
CA PHE A 267 -14.15 -1.16 -1.31
C PHE A 267 -13.10 -0.99 -2.39
N ALA A 268 -11.98 -0.30 -2.15
CA ALA A 268 -10.93 -0.13 -3.15
C ALA A 268 -10.50 -1.49 -3.78
N CYS A 269 -10.36 -2.54 -2.97
CA CYS A 269 -10.00 -3.89 -3.43
C CYS A 269 -11.13 -4.68 -4.12
N SER A 270 -12.37 -4.16 -4.16
CA SER A 270 -13.55 -4.87 -4.70
C SER A 270 -14.35 -4.04 -5.70
N ARG A 271 -13.81 -2.91 -6.18
CA ARG A 271 -14.46 -2.04 -7.17
C ARG A 271 -14.96 -2.81 -8.40
N HIS A 272 -14.16 -3.74 -8.93
CA HIS A 272 -14.56 -4.55 -10.08
C HIS A 272 -15.78 -5.45 -9.82
N ALA A 273 -15.96 -5.94 -8.60
CA ALA A 273 -17.13 -6.76 -8.25
C ALA A 273 -18.39 -5.91 -8.17
N LEU A 274 -18.30 -4.65 -7.72
CA LEU A 274 -19.44 -3.74 -7.64
C LEU A 274 -19.91 -3.21 -9.01
N ARG A 275 -19.07 -3.26 -10.05
CA ARG A 275 -19.40 -2.82 -11.42
C ARG A 275 -20.73 -3.39 -11.95
N PRO A 276 -20.97 -4.71 -11.91
CA PRO A 276 -22.29 -5.33 -12.12
C PRO A 276 -23.51 -4.66 -11.49
N SER A 277 -23.35 -4.12 -10.28
CA SER A 277 -24.42 -3.51 -9.48
C SER A 277 -24.67 -2.07 -9.92
N LEU A 278 -23.62 -1.29 -10.11
CA LEU A 278 -23.72 0.07 -10.66
C LEU A 278 -24.37 0.05 -12.04
N LEU A 279 -23.95 -0.86 -12.92
CA LEU A 279 -24.56 -1.00 -14.24
C LEU A 279 -26.05 -1.33 -14.16
N ALA A 280 -26.46 -2.23 -13.26
CA ALA A 280 -27.87 -2.57 -13.09
C ALA A 280 -28.71 -1.37 -12.58
N VAL A 281 -28.16 -0.54 -11.69
CA VAL A 281 -28.83 0.69 -11.21
C VAL A 281 -28.87 1.75 -12.32
N CYS A 282 -27.82 1.87 -13.13
CA CYS A 282 -27.79 2.77 -14.29
C CYS A 282 -28.77 2.31 -15.39
N GLU A 283 -28.86 1.01 -15.65
CA GLU A 283 -29.83 0.42 -16.59
C GLU A 283 -31.27 0.62 -16.09
N LEU A 284 -31.50 0.49 -14.78
CA LEU A 284 -32.78 0.79 -14.15
C LEU A 284 -33.20 2.24 -14.42
N LEU A 285 -32.29 3.20 -14.22
CA LEU A 285 -32.53 4.60 -14.55
C LEU A 285 -32.79 4.79 -16.04
N ALA A 286 -31.98 4.18 -16.91
CA ALA A 286 -32.16 4.32 -18.35
C ALA A 286 -33.52 3.78 -18.83
N THR A 287 -34.04 2.73 -18.18
CA THR A 287 -35.27 2.03 -18.59
C THR A 287 -36.55 2.56 -17.94
N SER A 288 -36.50 3.20 -16.78
CA SER A 288 -37.70 3.70 -16.08
C SER A 288 -38.34 4.94 -16.73
N HIS A 289 -37.93 5.31 -17.95
CA HIS A 289 -38.25 6.62 -18.57
C HIS A 289 -39.15 6.56 -19.80
N THR A 290 -39.84 5.45 -20.06
CA THR A 290 -40.65 5.30 -21.26
C THR A 290 -42.03 5.98 -21.24
N THR A 291 -42.41 6.74 -20.20
CA THR A 291 -43.77 7.32 -20.11
C THR A 291 -43.83 8.78 -19.65
N GLY A 292 -43.47 9.74 -20.52
CA GLY A 292 -43.95 11.13 -20.42
C GLY A 292 -42.93 12.25 -20.71
N ALA A 293 -43.37 13.34 -21.34
CA ALA A 293 -42.53 14.50 -21.71
C ALA A 293 -41.94 15.26 -20.51
N ALA A 294 -42.61 15.26 -19.35
CA ALA A 294 -42.07 15.85 -18.11
C ALA A 294 -40.89 15.04 -17.55
N ALA A 295 -40.89 13.71 -17.74
CA ALA A 295 -39.78 12.86 -17.35
C ALA A 295 -38.54 13.13 -18.22
N ALA A 296 -38.72 13.38 -19.52
CA ALA A 296 -37.63 13.69 -20.45
C ALA A 296 -36.86 14.99 -20.08
N ALA A 297 -37.53 15.98 -19.48
CA ALA A 297 -36.88 17.21 -19.02
C ALA A 297 -36.09 17.00 -17.71
N ALA A 298 -36.63 16.21 -16.78
CA ALA A 298 -35.93 15.83 -15.55
C ALA A 298 -34.69 14.96 -15.85
N THR A 299 -34.76 14.09 -16.87
CA THR A 299 -33.62 13.25 -17.29
C THR A 299 -32.51 14.05 -17.93
N ALA A 300 -32.84 15.08 -18.74
CA ALA A 300 -31.84 15.94 -19.35
C ALA A 300 -31.01 16.68 -18.28
N ALA A 301 -31.62 17.01 -17.14
CA ALA A 301 -30.92 17.59 -15.99
C ALA A 301 -30.12 16.56 -15.17
N ALA A 302 -30.58 15.30 -15.10
CA ALA A 302 -29.94 14.25 -14.30
C ALA A 302 -28.76 13.56 -15.03
N ALA A 303 -28.85 13.35 -16.35
CA ALA A 303 -27.83 12.68 -17.15
C ALA A 303 -26.39 13.23 -16.92
N PRO A 304 -26.14 14.55 -17.01
CA PRO A 304 -24.81 15.09 -16.73
C PRO A 304 -24.40 14.88 -15.26
N GLN A 305 -25.33 14.91 -14.30
CA GLN A 305 -25.00 14.62 -12.89
C GLN A 305 -24.59 13.16 -12.70
N VAL A 306 -25.23 12.21 -13.39
CA VAL A 306 -24.89 10.78 -13.34
C VAL A 306 -23.53 10.52 -13.96
N VAL A 307 -23.22 11.15 -15.10
CA VAL A 307 -21.89 11.04 -15.73
C VAL A 307 -20.83 11.73 -14.87
N GLU A 308 -21.11 12.92 -14.32
CA GLU A 308 -20.21 13.62 -13.40
C GLU A 308 -19.91 12.77 -12.16
N LEU A 309 -20.93 12.12 -11.59
CA LEU A 309 -20.75 11.20 -10.48
C LEU A 309 -19.93 9.97 -10.87
N GLY A 310 -20.17 9.38 -12.04
CA GLY A 310 -19.35 8.28 -12.58
C GLY A 310 -17.89 8.68 -12.77
N LEU A 311 -17.65 9.92 -13.24
CA LEU A 311 -16.32 10.53 -13.39
C LEU A 311 -15.64 10.75 -12.04
N ARG A 312 -16.38 11.22 -11.02
CA ARG A 312 -15.85 11.36 -9.65
C ARG A 312 -15.45 10.03 -9.03
N LEU A 313 -16.10 8.93 -9.44
CA LEU A 313 -15.70 7.57 -9.04
C LEU A 313 -14.55 6.99 -9.88
N ARG A 314 -14.13 7.68 -10.95
CA ARG A 314 -13.11 7.22 -11.92
C ARG A 314 -13.42 5.85 -12.51
N HIS A 315 -14.68 5.51 -12.65
CA HIS A 315 -15.06 4.20 -13.15
C HIS A 315 -15.26 4.25 -14.67
N SER A 316 -14.16 4.17 -15.43
CA SER A 316 -14.09 4.27 -16.90
C SER A 316 -15.19 3.52 -17.64
N HIS A 317 -15.42 2.25 -17.28
CA HIS A 317 -16.46 1.45 -17.93
C HIS A 317 -17.89 1.92 -17.61
N CYS A 318 -18.17 2.40 -16.41
CA CYS A 318 -19.50 2.93 -16.08
C CYS A 318 -19.74 4.22 -16.86
N VAL A 319 -18.75 5.11 -16.91
CA VAL A 319 -18.80 6.34 -17.72
C VAL A 319 -19.00 5.99 -19.20
N SER A 320 -18.25 5.03 -19.73
CA SER A 320 -18.39 4.56 -21.11
C SER A 320 -19.79 4.03 -21.42
N GLN A 321 -20.33 3.16 -20.57
CA GLN A 321 -21.69 2.62 -20.75
C GLN A 321 -22.76 3.70 -20.65
N LEU A 322 -22.63 4.62 -19.69
CA LEU A 322 -23.52 5.77 -19.56
C LEU A 322 -23.46 6.65 -20.81
N CYS A 323 -22.26 6.97 -21.31
CA CYS A 323 -22.06 7.71 -22.55
C CYS A 323 -22.59 6.99 -23.79
N LEU A 324 -22.71 5.66 -23.78
CA LEU A 324 -23.31 4.87 -24.87
C LEU A 324 -24.84 4.84 -24.82
N THR A 325 -25.48 5.15 -23.69
CA THR A 325 -26.95 5.18 -23.62
C THR A 325 -27.52 6.29 -24.51
N ASP A 326 -28.54 5.96 -25.31
CA ASP A 326 -29.14 6.90 -26.26
C ASP A 326 -29.63 8.19 -25.60
N ASN A 327 -30.14 8.10 -24.36
CA ASN A 327 -30.57 9.27 -23.59
C ASN A 327 -29.41 10.24 -23.33
N VAL A 328 -28.26 9.76 -22.86
CA VAL A 328 -27.09 10.62 -22.63
C VAL A 328 -26.59 11.16 -23.97
N ARG A 329 -26.50 10.33 -25.01
CA ARG A 329 -26.02 10.78 -26.35
C ARG A 329 -26.89 11.87 -26.97
N GLN A 330 -28.20 11.81 -26.77
CA GLN A 330 -29.16 12.75 -27.36
C GLN A 330 -29.38 14.01 -26.49
N GLN A 331 -29.25 13.91 -25.17
CA GLN A 331 -29.62 14.98 -24.24
C GLN A 331 -28.44 15.79 -23.70
N THR A 332 -27.19 15.32 -23.86
CA THR A 332 -26.01 16.08 -23.41
C THR A 332 -25.65 17.12 -24.46
N ASP A 333 -25.65 18.41 -24.09
CA ASP A 333 -25.21 19.49 -24.98
C ASP A 333 -23.68 19.73 -24.88
N ALA A 334 -23.14 20.58 -25.76
CA ALA A 334 -21.70 20.86 -25.80
C ALA A 334 -21.19 21.51 -24.50
N ALA A 335 -22.03 22.29 -23.80
CA ALA A 335 -21.67 22.93 -22.54
C ALA A 335 -21.56 21.90 -21.42
N ALA A 336 -22.48 20.94 -21.35
CA ALA A 336 -22.44 19.81 -20.43
C ALA A 336 -21.24 18.90 -20.71
N VAL A 337 -20.92 18.61 -21.97
CA VAL A 337 -19.70 17.86 -22.33
C VAL A 337 -18.44 18.58 -21.84
N ALA A 338 -18.34 19.89 -22.05
CA ALA A 338 -17.21 20.69 -21.56
C ALA A 338 -17.10 20.64 -20.02
N GLN A 339 -18.22 20.74 -19.31
CA GLN A 339 -18.26 20.64 -17.84
C GLN A 339 -17.86 19.24 -17.36
N LEU A 340 -18.30 18.17 -18.03
CA LEU A 340 -17.94 16.79 -17.72
C LEU A 340 -16.43 16.55 -17.93
N LEU A 341 -15.87 16.99 -19.07
CA LEU A 341 -14.43 16.90 -19.32
C LEU A 341 -13.63 17.70 -18.28
N GLN A 342 -14.11 18.90 -17.94
CA GLN A 342 -13.46 19.71 -16.91
C GLN A 342 -13.54 19.06 -15.52
N ALA A 343 -14.67 18.45 -15.16
CA ALA A 343 -14.84 17.71 -13.91
C ALA A 343 -13.95 16.47 -13.85
N ALA A 344 -13.84 15.72 -14.96
CA ALA A 344 -12.94 14.58 -15.09
C ALA A 344 -11.49 15.01 -14.82
N LEU A 345 -11.02 16.05 -15.52
CA LEU A 345 -9.68 16.59 -15.38
C LEU A 345 -9.43 17.16 -13.98
N ARG A 346 -10.40 17.86 -13.37
CA ARG A 346 -10.23 18.45 -12.01
C ARG A 346 -10.23 17.41 -10.88
N SER A 347 -10.68 16.18 -11.11
CA SER A 347 -10.63 15.16 -10.08
C SER A 347 -9.15 14.82 -9.79
N PRO A 348 -8.59 15.12 -8.60
CA PRO A 348 -7.20 14.78 -8.31
C PRO A 348 -7.06 13.24 -8.27
N PRO A 349 -5.93 12.66 -8.70
CA PRO A 349 -5.66 11.25 -8.46
C PRO A 349 -5.79 11.01 -6.97
N THR A 350 -6.68 10.09 -6.59
CA THR A 350 -6.85 9.74 -5.19
C THR A 350 -5.51 9.19 -4.72
N ALA A 351 -4.83 9.92 -3.84
CA ALA A 351 -3.56 9.52 -3.26
C ALA A 351 -3.79 8.26 -2.39
N SER A 352 -3.96 7.13 -3.05
CA SER A 352 -3.98 5.82 -2.43
C SER A 352 -2.54 5.43 -2.17
N HIS A 353 -2.24 5.03 -0.94
CA HIS A 353 -0.88 4.79 -0.45
C HIS A 353 -0.14 3.60 -1.10
N SER A 354 -0.68 3.01 -2.16
CA SER A 354 -0.05 1.92 -2.93
C SER A 354 0.51 2.45 -4.24
N CYS A 355 1.82 2.32 -4.46
CA CYS A 355 2.48 2.77 -5.70
C CYS A 355 1.93 2.12 -7.00
N SER A 356 1.19 1.00 -6.93
CA SER A 356 0.61 0.36 -8.12
C SER A 356 -0.72 0.97 -8.59
N SER A 357 -1.44 1.70 -7.75
CA SER A 357 -2.77 2.23 -8.08
C SER A 357 -2.74 3.55 -8.85
N SER A 358 -1.60 4.26 -8.88
CA SER A 358 -1.53 5.55 -9.56
C SER A 358 -1.62 5.43 -11.09
N GLN A 359 -1.07 4.37 -11.68
CA GLN A 359 -1.14 4.17 -13.14
C GLN A 359 -2.54 3.73 -13.57
N GLU A 360 -3.16 2.78 -12.86
CA GLU A 360 -4.53 2.34 -13.13
C GLU A 360 -5.54 3.49 -12.99
N ASP A 361 -5.38 4.35 -11.96
CA ASP A 361 -6.19 5.56 -11.78
C ASP A 361 -6.02 6.58 -12.92
N LEU A 362 -4.86 6.60 -13.59
CA LEU A 362 -4.59 7.46 -14.75
C LEU A 362 -5.16 6.85 -16.04
N ASP A 363 -5.01 5.54 -16.24
CA ASP A 363 -5.57 4.83 -17.40
C ASP A 363 -7.12 4.89 -17.38
N ASP A 364 -7.72 4.75 -16.20
CA ASP A 364 -9.16 4.91 -16.01
C ASP A 364 -9.62 6.35 -16.30
N LEU A 365 -8.82 7.36 -15.94
CA LEU A 365 -9.10 8.75 -16.28
C LEU A 365 -9.01 8.98 -17.79
N ALA A 366 -8.01 8.43 -18.48
CA ALA A 366 -7.93 8.47 -19.95
C ALA A 366 -9.16 7.84 -20.59
N ALA A 367 -9.56 6.65 -20.14
CA ALA A 367 -10.74 5.98 -20.68
C ALA A 367 -12.03 6.75 -20.40
N CYS A 368 -12.15 7.43 -19.25
CA CYS A 368 -13.24 8.36 -18.96
C CYS A 368 -13.26 9.55 -19.93
N VAL A 369 -12.12 10.20 -20.14
CA VAL A 369 -11.98 11.35 -21.07
C VAL A 369 -12.33 10.91 -22.49
N ALA A 370 -11.82 9.77 -22.95
CA ALA A 370 -12.14 9.20 -24.26
C ALA A 370 -13.64 8.91 -24.43
N ALA A 371 -14.28 8.32 -23.41
CA ALA A 371 -15.71 8.07 -23.43
C ALA A 371 -16.54 9.35 -23.56
N VAL A 372 -16.18 10.40 -22.80
CA VAL A 372 -16.88 11.70 -22.89
C VAL A 372 -16.62 12.38 -24.24
N CYS A 373 -15.38 12.32 -24.77
CA CYS A 373 -15.05 12.82 -26.11
C CYS A 373 -15.79 12.07 -27.23
N SER A 374 -16.27 10.84 -26.99
CA SER A 374 -17.05 10.07 -27.96
C SER A 374 -18.52 10.49 -28.07
N LEU A 375 -18.99 11.36 -27.16
CA LEU A 375 -20.37 11.88 -27.22
C LEU A 375 -20.57 12.74 -28.47
N PRO A 376 -21.71 12.65 -29.18
CA PRO A 376 -21.96 13.45 -30.37
C PRO A 376 -21.82 14.96 -30.15
N ALA A 377 -22.19 15.45 -28.96
CA ALA A 377 -22.06 16.85 -28.59
C ALA A 377 -20.60 17.31 -28.39
N ALA A 378 -19.64 16.40 -28.23
CA ALA A 378 -18.22 16.74 -28.21
C ALA A 378 -17.74 17.29 -29.56
N LEU A 379 -18.40 16.89 -30.66
CA LEU A 379 -18.14 17.43 -32.01
C LEU A 379 -18.53 18.91 -32.13
N LEU A 380 -19.39 19.41 -31.23
CA LEU A 380 -19.88 20.78 -31.19
C LEU A 380 -19.13 21.64 -30.14
N LEU A 381 -18.06 21.12 -29.54
CA LEU A 381 -17.25 21.89 -28.61
C LEU A 381 -16.60 23.09 -29.34
N PRO A 382 -16.69 24.31 -28.80
CA PRO A 382 -15.95 25.44 -29.33
C PRO A 382 -14.43 25.17 -29.26
N ALA A 383 -13.68 25.56 -30.29
CA ALA A 383 -12.21 25.40 -30.33
C ALA A 383 -11.51 25.97 -29.09
N ALA A 384 -11.97 27.13 -28.60
CA ALA A 384 -11.46 27.74 -27.37
C ALA A 384 -11.69 26.88 -26.11
N ALA A 385 -12.82 26.16 -26.04
CA ALA A 385 -13.10 25.26 -24.92
C ALA A 385 -12.23 23.99 -24.99
N ALA A 386 -12.04 23.43 -26.20
CA ALA A 386 -11.15 22.29 -26.42
C ALA A 386 -9.69 22.67 -26.08
N ALA A 387 -9.23 23.85 -26.49
CA ALA A 387 -7.92 24.38 -26.16
C ALA A 387 -7.71 24.53 -24.64
N ALA A 388 -8.69 25.09 -23.93
CA ALA A 388 -8.63 25.23 -22.48
C ALA A 388 -8.61 23.87 -21.75
N LEU A 389 -9.35 22.87 -22.24
CA LEU A 389 -9.32 21.51 -21.70
C LEU A 389 -7.98 20.82 -21.94
N LEU A 390 -7.39 21.00 -23.12
CA LEU A 390 -6.08 20.46 -23.46
C LEU A 390 -4.97 21.11 -22.62
N GLU A 391 -4.99 22.43 -22.47
CA GLU A 391 -4.08 23.16 -21.60
C GLU A 391 -4.20 22.67 -20.15
N GLN A 392 -5.43 22.51 -19.66
CA GLN A 392 -5.68 21.99 -18.32
C GLN A 392 -5.16 20.55 -18.15
N ALA A 393 -5.36 19.67 -19.13
CA ALA A 393 -4.86 18.29 -19.10
C ALA A 393 -3.32 18.24 -19.06
N VAL A 394 -2.67 19.12 -19.82
CA VAL A 394 -1.21 19.26 -19.83
C VAL A 394 -0.69 19.80 -18.48
N GLN A 395 -1.32 20.83 -17.93
CA GLN A 395 -0.95 21.41 -16.63
C GLN A 395 -1.10 20.40 -15.49
N LEU A 396 -2.09 19.51 -15.58
CA LEU A 396 -2.34 18.46 -14.60
C LEU A 396 -1.51 17.19 -14.83
N GLN A 397 -0.66 17.17 -15.86
CA GLN A 397 0.17 16.02 -16.22
C GLN A 397 -0.65 14.73 -16.37
N VAL A 398 -1.83 14.83 -17.00
CA VAL A 398 -2.69 13.67 -17.26
C VAL A 398 -2.02 12.75 -18.28
N CYS A 399 -2.28 11.44 -18.20
CA CYS A 399 -1.70 10.44 -19.08
C CYS A 399 -1.91 10.75 -20.57
N SER A 400 -0.98 10.25 -21.40
CA SER A 400 -0.95 10.52 -22.85
C SER A 400 -2.25 10.17 -23.56
N ALA A 401 -2.90 9.07 -23.17
CA ALA A 401 -4.15 8.63 -23.78
C ALA A 401 -5.31 9.63 -23.59
N ALA A 402 -5.35 10.37 -22.47
CA ALA A 402 -6.37 11.41 -22.26
C ALA A 402 -6.11 12.60 -23.20
N VAL A 403 -4.84 12.97 -23.37
CA VAL A 403 -4.43 14.03 -24.28
C VAL A 403 -4.70 13.62 -25.73
N ASP A 404 -4.47 12.37 -26.10
CA ASP A 404 -4.80 11.82 -27.42
C ASP A 404 -6.28 11.96 -27.74
N ALA A 405 -7.13 11.59 -26.77
CA ALA A 405 -8.57 11.72 -26.90
C ALA A 405 -9.00 13.20 -27.09
N LEU A 406 -8.39 14.14 -26.37
CA LEU A 406 -8.65 15.57 -26.54
C LEU A 406 -8.15 16.10 -27.90
N CYS A 407 -6.95 15.70 -28.32
CA CYS A 407 -6.38 16.06 -29.63
C CYS A 407 -7.19 15.50 -30.80
N SER A 408 -7.95 14.41 -30.59
CA SER A 408 -8.81 13.81 -31.61
C SER A 408 -10.14 14.56 -31.83
N LEU A 409 -10.48 15.54 -30.98
CA LEU A 409 -11.71 16.33 -31.13
C LEU A 409 -11.67 17.14 -32.44
N PRO A 410 -12.75 17.19 -33.24
CA PRO A 410 -12.76 17.96 -34.48
C PRO A 410 -12.47 19.45 -34.29
N ALA A 411 -12.84 20.00 -33.13
CA ALA A 411 -12.56 21.38 -32.74
C ALA A 411 -11.05 21.72 -32.73
N MET A 412 -10.18 20.70 -32.65
CA MET A 412 -8.72 20.85 -32.74
C MET A 412 -8.23 21.05 -34.18
N GLN A 413 -9.07 20.90 -35.19
CA GLN A 413 -8.73 21.26 -36.58
C GLN A 413 -8.76 22.78 -36.79
N ASP A 414 -9.56 23.49 -36.00
CA ASP A 414 -9.68 24.95 -36.02
C ASP A 414 -8.69 25.63 -35.03
N PHE A 415 -7.67 24.91 -34.59
CA PHE A 415 -6.71 25.39 -33.59
C PHE A 415 -5.83 26.49 -34.17
N THR A 416 -5.86 27.67 -33.56
CA THR A 416 -5.10 28.82 -34.07
C THR A 416 -3.62 28.74 -33.65
N LEU A 417 -2.75 29.46 -34.38
CA LEU A 417 -1.35 29.62 -33.99
C LEU A 417 -1.22 30.22 -32.58
N GLU A 418 -2.12 31.14 -32.20
CA GLU A 418 -2.11 31.74 -30.87
C GLU A 418 -2.41 30.70 -29.78
N ASP A 419 -3.34 29.78 -30.03
CA ASP A 419 -3.64 28.67 -29.13
C ASP A 419 -2.46 27.69 -29.05
N ALA A 420 -1.80 27.40 -30.18
CA ALA A 420 -0.59 26.56 -30.22
C ALA A 420 0.57 27.18 -29.44
N MET A 421 0.76 28.49 -29.57
CA MET A 421 1.76 29.23 -28.79
C MET A 421 1.41 29.29 -27.30
N ARG A 422 0.14 29.47 -26.93
CA ARG A 422 -0.31 29.39 -25.53
C ARG A 422 -0.03 28.01 -24.95
N LEU A 423 -0.31 26.94 -25.70
CA LEU A 423 -0.04 25.57 -25.28
C LEU A 423 1.46 25.28 -25.15
N LEU A 424 2.28 25.69 -26.13
CA LEU A 424 3.74 25.59 -26.07
C LEU A 424 4.33 26.38 -24.91
N LYS A 425 3.74 27.53 -24.56
CA LYS A 425 4.15 28.33 -23.41
C LYS A 425 3.74 27.69 -22.08
N ALA A 426 2.55 27.10 -22.02
CA ALA A 426 2.09 26.32 -20.85
C ALA A 426 2.94 25.06 -20.64
N LEU A 427 3.52 24.53 -21.72
CA LEU A 427 4.50 23.44 -21.67
C LEU A 427 5.88 23.89 -21.17
N GLN A 428 6.21 25.18 -21.07
CA GLN A 428 7.55 25.59 -20.61
C GLN A 428 7.78 25.21 -19.13
N GLY A 429 8.89 24.52 -18.85
CA GLY A 429 9.28 24.09 -17.50
C GLY A 429 9.05 22.58 -17.25
N PRO A 430 8.76 22.14 -16.00
CA PRO A 430 8.57 20.73 -15.67
C PRO A 430 7.42 20.06 -16.45
N ALA A 431 6.47 20.85 -16.97
CA ALA A 431 5.35 20.36 -17.78
C ALA A 431 5.77 19.92 -19.20
N ALA A 432 6.85 20.46 -19.76
CA ALA A 432 7.40 20.03 -21.06
C ALA A 432 7.85 18.57 -21.01
N ILE A 433 8.36 18.15 -19.85
CA ILE A 433 8.87 16.81 -19.60
C ILE A 433 7.71 15.79 -19.56
N ALA A 434 6.52 16.23 -19.16
CA ALA A 434 5.31 15.40 -19.09
C ALA A 434 4.46 15.47 -20.37
N ALA A 435 4.88 16.25 -21.38
CA ALA A 435 4.14 16.42 -22.61
C ALA A 435 4.09 15.10 -23.38
N PRO A 436 2.89 14.57 -23.70
CA PRO A 436 2.82 13.28 -24.38
C PRO A 436 3.35 13.38 -25.81
N ARG A 437 4.02 12.30 -26.25
CA ARG A 437 4.60 12.14 -27.60
C ARG A 437 3.66 12.59 -28.73
N SER A 438 2.39 12.24 -28.62
CA SER A 438 1.34 12.59 -29.56
C SER A 438 1.09 14.08 -29.68
N LEU A 439 1.21 14.84 -28.58
CA LEU A 439 1.09 16.28 -28.59
C LEU A 439 2.26 16.92 -29.34
N LEU A 440 3.49 16.44 -29.12
CA LEU A 440 4.66 16.91 -29.85
C LEU A 440 4.59 16.53 -31.34
N ILE A 441 4.18 15.29 -31.66
CA ILE A 441 3.97 14.86 -33.04
C ILE A 441 2.87 15.69 -33.71
N TRP A 442 1.77 15.98 -33.00
CA TRP A 442 0.67 16.79 -33.51
C TRP A 442 1.11 18.23 -33.76
N LEU A 443 1.85 18.85 -32.83
CA LEU A 443 2.44 20.19 -33.00
C LEU A 443 3.42 20.25 -34.18
N VAL A 444 4.26 19.22 -34.34
CA VAL A 444 5.17 19.11 -35.50
C VAL A 444 4.39 18.90 -36.80
N SER A 445 3.33 18.08 -36.79
CA SER A 445 2.48 17.83 -37.96
C SER A 445 1.72 19.07 -38.40
N LEU A 446 1.23 19.87 -37.46
CA LEU A 446 0.64 21.19 -37.71
C LEU A 446 1.65 22.12 -38.40
N SER A 447 2.91 22.13 -37.92
CA SER A 447 3.96 22.97 -38.50
C SER A 447 4.39 22.55 -39.90
N ALA A 448 4.35 21.25 -40.22
CA ALA A 448 4.74 20.72 -41.52
C ALA A 448 3.74 21.04 -42.63
N GLY A 449 2.47 21.30 -42.28
CA GLY A 449 1.41 21.64 -43.23
C GLY A 449 1.37 23.11 -43.65
N THR A 450 2.10 24.00 -42.96
CA THR A 450 2.03 25.45 -43.17
C THR A 450 3.41 26.03 -43.47
N ALA A 451 3.59 26.63 -44.65
CA ALA A 451 4.85 27.26 -45.07
C ALA A 451 5.17 28.59 -44.36
N ASP A 452 4.55 28.87 -43.22
CA ASP A 452 4.69 30.13 -42.51
C ASP A 452 5.89 30.08 -41.55
N GLY A 453 6.78 31.07 -41.65
CA GLY A 453 8.06 31.09 -40.93
C GLY A 453 7.93 31.08 -39.40
N GLN A 454 6.75 31.44 -38.87
CA GLN A 454 6.46 31.39 -37.45
C GLN A 454 6.26 29.95 -36.93
N PHE A 455 5.79 29.03 -37.77
CA PHE A 455 5.65 27.61 -37.41
C PHE A 455 7.00 26.88 -37.33
N VAL A 456 7.98 27.31 -38.12
CA VAL A 456 9.36 26.78 -38.07
C VAL A 456 10.04 27.13 -36.74
N ALA A 457 9.79 28.33 -36.20
CA ALA A 457 10.30 28.73 -34.90
C ALA A 457 9.67 27.91 -33.75
N ALA A 458 8.38 27.60 -33.85
CA ALA A 458 7.68 26.73 -32.90
C ALA A 458 8.21 25.28 -32.94
N ALA A 459 8.50 24.75 -34.14
CA ALA A 459 9.11 23.44 -34.33
C ALA A 459 10.55 23.38 -33.77
N GLY A 460 11.34 24.44 -33.98
CA GLY A 460 12.68 24.56 -33.39
C GLY A 460 12.66 24.53 -31.86
N LEU A 461 11.74 25.28 -31.25
CA LEU A 461 11.54 25.25 -29.80
C LEU A 461 11.12 23.85 -29.31
N ALA A 462 10.24 23.15 -30.04
CA ALA A 462 9.84 21.79 -29.70
C ALA A 462 11.01 20.79 -29.75
N VAL A 463 11.93 20.94 -30.70
CA VAL A 463 13.17 20.12 -30.78
C VAL A 463 14.12 20.40 -29.63
N GLU A 464 14.31 21.67 -29.25
CA GLU A 464 15.12 22.03 -28.06
C GLU A 464 14.50 21.47 -26.77
N GLN A 465 13.18 21.49 -26.64
CA GLN A 465 12.48 20.88 -25.51
C GLN A 465 12.59 19.35 -25.50
N LEU A 466 12.58 18.70 -26.67
CA LEU A 466 12.85 17.25 -26.82
C LEU A 466 14.27 16.88 -26.37
N GLN A 467 15.26 17.71 -26.67
CA GLN A 467 16.64 17.53 -26.21
C GLN A 467 16.77 17.71 -24.69
N ALA A 468 16.07 18.70 -24.12
CA ALA A 468 16.01 18.89 -22.67
C ALA A 468 15.27 17.74 -21.96
N ALA A 469 14.21 17.19 -22.55
CA ALA A 469 13.48 16.03 -22.05
C ALA A 469 14.31 14.74 -22.12
N ALA A 470 15.07 14.54 -23.19
CA ALA A 470 15.99 13.40 -23.33
C ALA A 470 17.14 13.42 -22.30
N ALA A 471 17.63 14.62 -21.92
CA ALA A 471 18.59 14.77 -20.83
C ALA A 471 18.01 14.41 -19.44
N MET A 472 16.68 14.30 -19.33
CA MET A 472 15.92 14.12 -18.08
C MET A 472 15.11 12.82 -18.02
N HIS A 473 15.54 11.79 -18.77
CA HIS A 473 15.03 10.40 -18.72
C HIS A 473 13.77 10.05 -19.53
N ASP A 474 13.40 10.79 -20.58
CA ASP A 474 12.37 10.27 -21.49
C ASP A 474 12.98 9.32 -22.54
N VAL A 475 12.83 8.01 -22.30
CA VAL A 475 13.23 6.92 -23.21
C VAL A 475 12.62 7.10 -24.61
N ALA A 476 11.39 7.63 -24.71
CA ALA A 476 10.74 7.89 -25.98
C ALA A 476 11.34 9.10 -26.70
N ALA A 477 11.77 10.13 -25.97
CA ALA A 477 12.51 11.27 -26.52
C ALA A 477 13.89 10.85 -27.05
N VAL A 478 14.57 9.93 -26.36
CA VAL A 478 15.84 9.33 -26.82
C VAL A 478 15.62 8.49 -28.08
N CYS A 479 14.60 7.64 -28.14
CA CYS A 479 14.27 6.88 -29.36
C CYS A 479 13.89 7.79 -30.54
N ALA A 480 13.20 8.92 -30.29
CA ALA A 480 12.90 9.93 -31.29
C ALA A 480 14.16 10.69 -31.77
N LEU A 481 15.10 10.97 -30.86
CA LEU A 481 16.42 11.51 -31.21
C LEU A 481 17.25 10.51 -32.02
N CYS A 482 17.26 9.24 -31.67
CA CYS A 482 17.99 8.19 -32.42
C CYS A 482 17.38 7.95 -33.82
N SER A 483 16.09 8.23 -33.99
CA SER A 483 15.40 8.20 -35.29
C SER A 483 15.53 9.53 -36.05
N CYS A 484 16.17 10.55 -35.44
CA CYS A 484 16.35 11.86 -36.04
C CYS A 484 17.49 11.81 -37.08
N PRO A 485 17.27 12.27 -38.32
CA PRO A 485 18.28 12.28 -39.38
C PRO A 485 19.59 12.99 -39.00
N ALA A 486 19.55 13.93 -38.05
CA ALA A 486 20.72 14.67 -37.57
C ALA A 486 21.67 13.82 -36.70
N VAL A 487 21.16 12.83 -35.98
CA VAL A 487 21.96 11.96 -35.07
C VAL A 487 22.70 10.86 -35.83
N LEU A 488 22.18 10.45 -36.99
CA LEU A 488 22.79 9.42 -37.85
C LEU A 488 24.11 9.86 -38.54
N ALA A 489 24.54 11.12 -38.36
CA ALA A 489 25.75 11.69 -38.98
C ALA A 489 27.04 11.59 -38.11
N LEU A 490 26.95 11.07 -36.87
CA LEU A 490 28.08 11.00 -35.92
C LEU A 490 29.04 9.82 -36.19
N SER A 491 30.30 9.93 -35.76
CA SER A 491 31.32 8.87 -35.84
C SER A 491 31.20 7.81 -34.74
N ALA A 492 31.77 6.62 -34.94
CA ALA A 492 31.68 5.51 -33.97
C ALA A 492 32.30 5.82 -32.59
N GLY A 493 33.35 6.65 -32.54
CA GLY A 493 33.94 7.11 -31.28
C GLY A 493 33.03 8.07 -30.52
N GLU A 494 32.39 9.00 -31.23
CA GLU A 494 31.44 9.97 -30.65
C GLU A 494 30.18 9.26 -30.14
N VAL A 495 29.67 8.25 -30.87
CA VAL A 495 28.54 7.43 -30.41
C VAL A 495 28.90 6.65 -29.14
N ALA A 496 30.12 6.12 -29.03
CA ALA A 496 30.58 5.42 -27.82
C ALA A 496 30.72 6.35 -26.61
N GLU A 497 31.25 7.57 -26.79
CA GLU A 497 31.33 8.58 -25.73
C GLU A 497 29.95 9.06 -25.28
N VAL A 498 29.01 9.28 -26.21
CA VAL A 498 27.61 9.60 -25.90
C VAL A 498 26.97 8.48 -25.08
N PHE A 499 27.23 7.22 -25.42
CA PHE A 499 26.66 6.08 -24.71
C PHE A 499 27.24 5.92 -23.29
N ILE A 500 28.56 6.09 -23.13
CA ILE A 500 29.22 6.08 -21.82
C ILE A 500 28.70 7.23 -20.96
N GLY A 501 28.64 8.44 -21.52
CA GLY A 501 28.11 9.61 -20.81
C GLY A 501 26.63 9.46 -20.43
N MET A 502 25.80 8.84 -21.28
CA MET A 502 24.42 8.49 -20.94
C MET A 502 24.37 7.49 -19.77
N ALA A 503 25.15 6.41 -19.82
CA ALA A 503 25.17 5.39 -18.76
C ALA A 503 25.62 5.96 -17.41
N GLU A 504 26.62 6.84 -17.40
CA GLU A 504 27.09 7.55 -16.20
C GLU A 504 26.03 8.54 -15.66
N THR A 505 25.34 9.26 -16.55
CA THR A 505 24.27 10.20 -16.17
C THR A 505 23.07 9.46 -15.58
N LEU A 506 22.68 8.33 -16.20
CA LEU A 506 21.63 7.45 -15.69
C LEU A 506 21.98 6.93 -14.28
N GLN A 507 23.22 6.51 -14.05
CA GLN A 507 23.69 6.05 -12.74
C GLN A 507 23.66 7.17 -11.68
N HIS A 508 24.14 8.37 -12.01
CA HIS A 508 24.18 9.50 -11.08
C HIS A 508 22.77 9.89 -10.63
N ASN A 509 21.84 9.93 -11.57
CA ASN A 509 20.45 10.28 -11.28
C ASN A 509 19.71 9.14 -10.56
N PHE A 510 20.02 7.88 -10.86
CA PHE A 510 19.54 6.73 -10.08
C PHE A 510 20.01 6.80 -8.63
N ALA A 511 21.31 7.03 -8.40
CA ALA A 511 21.86 7.21 -7.06
C ALA A 511 21.21 8.39 -6.32
N ALA A 512 20.97 9.51 -7.00
CA ALA A 512 20.26 10.67 -6.45
C ALA A 512 18.82 10.33 -6.06
N ARG A 513 18.08 9.56 -6.87
CA ARG A 513 16.71 9.10 -6.57
C ARG A 513 16.66 8.12 -5.41
N VAL A 514 17.56 7.13 -5.36
CA VAL A 514 17.67 6.19 -4.23
C VAL A 514 17.98 6.97 -2.95
N GLN A 515 18.86 7.97 -3.03
CA GLN A 515 19.18 8.84 -1.89
C GLN A 515 18.00 9.72 -1.49
N GLN A 516 17.25 10.28 -2.44
CA GLN A 516 16.02 11.05 -2.18
C GLN A 516 14.93 10.18 -1.55
N HIS A 517 14.71 8.97 -2.06
CA HIS A 517 13.75 8.02 -1.51
C HIS A 517 14.15 7.58 -0.10
N LYS A 518 15.44 7.30 0.14
CA LYS A 518 15.98 7.05 1.48
C LYS A 518 15.75 8.23 2.42
N GLN A 519 15.94 9.47 1.96
CA GLN A 519 15.66 10.67 2.74
C GLN A 519 14.15 10.81 3.05
N GLN A 520 13.27 10.54 2.09
CA GLN A 520 11.82 10.53 2.30
C GLN A 520 11.40 9.46 3.32
N LEU A 521 11.95 8.25 3.24
CA LEU A 521 11.70 7.18 4.21
C LEU A 521 12.20 7.55 5.61
N LEU A 522 13.38 8.17 5.72
CA LEU A 522 13.90 8.66 7.00
C LEU A 522 13.02 9.79 7.57
N GLN A 523 12.50 10.69 6.73
CA GLN A 523 11.55 11.72 7.15
C GLN A 523 10.22 11.12 7.60
N GLN A 524 9.71 10.10 6.91
CA GLN A 524 8.50 9.37 7.31
C GLN A 524 8.70 8.63 8.62
N GLN A 525 9.84 7.96 8.82
CA GLN A 525 10.18 7.31 10.09
C GLN A 525 10.30 8.32 11.22
N HIS A 526 10.94 9.47 10.99
CA HIS A 526 11.04 10.52 12.00
C HIS A 526 9.68 11.11 12.36
N HIS A 527 8.81 11.33 11.37
CA HIS A 527 7.44 11.78 11.61
C HIS A 527 6.63 10.75 12.41
N HIS A 528 6.79 9.46 12.10
CA HIS A 528 6.14 8.37 12.83
C HIS A 528 6.66 8.24 14.28
N GLN A 529 7.97 8.41 14.50
CA GLN A 529 8.56 8.43 15.84
C GLN A 529 8.11 9.63 16.68
N MET A 530 7.95 10.80 16.05
CA MET A 530 7.42 12.00 16.72
C MET A 530 5.94 11.85 17.10
N GLN A 531 5.15 11.13 16.29
CA GLN A 531 3.75 10.84 16.59
C GLN A 531 3.56 9.77 17.68
N GLN A 532 4.53 8.87 17.86
CA GLN A 532 4.42 7.73 18.80
C GLN A 532 4.86 8.00 20.25
N GLY A 533 5.25 9.24 20.62
CA GLY A 533 5.50 9.61 22.02
C GLY A 533 6.58 8.78 22.73
N GLN A 534 7.85 9.12 22.50
CA GLN A 534 9.10 8.89 23.27
C GLN A 534 9.35 7.62 24.14
N HIS A 535 8.52 6.57 24.18
CA HIS A 535 8.72 5.46 25.13
C HIS A 535 8.77 4.04 24.55
N GLN A 536 9.09 3.85 23.26
CA GLN A 536 9.40 2.52 22.74
C GLN A 536 10.73 2.47 21.99
N GLN A 537 11.54 1.46 22.33
CA GLN A 537 12.80 1.11 21.68
C GLN A 537 12.58 0.85 20.17
N PRO A 538 13.55 1.21 19.31
CA PRO A 538 13.39 1.13 17.87
C PRO A 538 13.40 -0.34 17.40
N GLN A 539 12.23 -0.86 17.01
CA GLN A 539 12.17 -2.05 16.17
C GLN A 539 12.55 -1.66 14.74
N ARG A 540 13.63 -2.25 14.21
CA ARG A 540 14.06 -2.09 12.81
C ARG A 540 12.97 -2.66 11.89
N SER A 541 12.20 -1.81 11.22
CA SER A 541 11.32 -2.28 10.15
C SER A 541 12.15 -2.64 8.93
N ILE A 542 11.90 -3.83 8.40
CA ILE A 542 12.53 -4.39 7.21
C ILE A 542 11.90 -3.67 6.00
N LEU A 543 12.72 -2.92 5.25
CA LEU A 543 12.31 -2.29 3.99
C LEU A 543 12.23 -3.38 2.91
N PHE A 544 11.07 -3.55 2.31
CA PHE A 544 10.86 -4.43 1.15
C PHE A 544 11.37 -3.74 -0.13
N GLY A 545 12.12 -4.48 -0.95
CA GLY A 545 12.57 -4.03 -2.27
C GLY A 545 11.38 -3.91 -3.23
N GLY A 546 11.11 -2.70 -3.69
CA GLY A 546 10.21 -2.47 -4.81
C GLY A 546 10.95 -2.72 -6.12
N HIS A 547 10.38 -3.55 -6.99
CA HIS A 547 10.78 -3.60 -8.40
C HIS A 547 10.47 -2.25 -9.06
N LEU A 548 11.46 -1.65 -9.72
CA LEU A 548 11.26 -0.44 -10.52
C LEU A 548 10.57 -0.80 -11.86
N PRO A 549 9.62 0.02 -12.34
CA PRO A 549 8.83 -0.25 -13.55
C PRO A 549 9.55 0.04 -14.90
N ASP A 550 10.84 0.41 -14.90
CA ASP A 550 11.56 0.85 -16.11
C ASP A 550 12.38 -0.27 -16.81
N ASP A 551 12.35 -1.52 -16.33
CA ASP A 551 13.15 -2.63 -16.87
C ASP A 551 12.76 -3.03 -18.32
N GLU A 552 11.55 -2.72 -18.78
CA GLU A 552 11.10 -3.06 -20.15
C GLU A 552 11.52 -2.05 -21.22
N ALA A 553 11.80 -0.79 -20.85
CA ALA A 553 12.10 0.26 -21.82
C ALA A 553 13.57 0.24 -22.29
N PHE A 554 14.47 -0.22 -21.43
CA PHE A 554 15.91 -0.22 -21.71
C PHE A 554 16.35 -1.21 -22.82
N PRO A 555 15.84 -2.45 -22.88
CA PRO A 555 16.12 -3.37 -23.99
C PRO A 555 15.83 -2.79 -25.38
N HIS A 556 14.75 -2.00 -25.50
CA HIS A 556 14.37 -1.35 -26.75
C HIS A 556 15.32 -0.21 -27.16
N ILE A 557 15.83 0.56 -26.19
CA ILE A 557 16.90 1.55 -26.43
C ILE A 557 18.16 0.84 -26.92
N LEU A 558 18.49 -0.26 -26.26
CA LEU A 558 19.67 -1.03 -26.56
C LEU A 558 19.58 -1.63 -27.96
N ASP A 559 18.46 -2.22 -28.36
CA ASP A 559 18.23 -2.75 -29.71
C ASP A 559 18.33 -1.66 -30.79
N ALA A 560 17.79 -0.47 -30.53
CA ALA A 560 17.89 0.67 -31.45
C ALA A 560 19.34 1.16 -31.61
N VAL A 561 20.10 1.20 -30.50
CA VAL A 561 21.51 1.59 -30.50
C VAL A 561 22.37 0.50 -31.15
N LEU A 562 22.16 -0.78 -30.83
CA LEU A 562 22.88 -1.93 -31.37
C LEU A 562 22.62 -2.16 -32.86
N GLY A 563 21.50 -1.68 -33.37
CA GLY A 563 21.21 -1.61 -34.81
C GLY A 563 22.08 -0.62 -35.59
N LEU A 564 22.84 0.24 -34.92
CA LEU A 564 23.70 1.23 -35.58
C LEU A 564 24.88 0.54 -36.28
N PRO A 565 25.08 0.77 -37.59
CA PRO A 565 26.19 0.17 -38.34
C PRO A 565 27.57 0.58 -37.80
N GLN A 566 27.66 1.72 -37.10
CA GLN A 566 28.87 2.20 -36.44
C GLN A 566 29.37 1.26 -35.33
N LEU A 567 28.49 0.48 -34.69
CA LEU A 567 28.89 -0.44 -33.61
C LEU A 567 29.64 -1.67 -34.11
N ARG A 568 29.58 -1.97 -35.42
CA ARG A 568 30.38 -3.05 -36.03
C ARG A 568 31.88 -2.74 -36.08
N ALA A 569 32.26 -1.48 -35.88
CA ALA A 569 33.65 -1.03 -35.88
C ALA A 569 34.25 -0.89 -34.47
N VAL A 570 33.52 -1.27 -33.42
CA VAL A 570 33.96 -1.14 -32.02
C VAL A 570 35.08 -2.14 -31.73
N THR A 571 36.18 -1.64 -31.17
CA THR A 571 37.32 -2.48 -30.77
C THR A 571 36.97 -3.35 -29.55
N ALA A 572 37.68 -4.47 -29.35
CA ALA A 572 37.48 -5.32 -28.18
C ALA A 572 37.65 -4.57 -26.84
N ALA A 573 38.53 -3.57 -26.78
CA ALA A 573 38.74 -2.73 -25.60
C ALA A 573 37.57 -1.77 -25.33
N GLN A 574 36.99 -1.17 -26.37
CA GLN A 574 35.79 -0.32 -26.23
C GLN A 574 34.58 -1.17 -25.85
N LEU A 575 34.45 -2.35 -26.45
CA LEU A 575 33.38 -3.27 -26.12
C LEU A 575 33.46 -3.73 -24.66
N SER A 576 34.67 -4.01 -24.19
CA SER A 576 34.97 -4.26 -22.79
C SER A 576 34.50 -3.13 -21.89
N ALA A 577 34.85 -1.87 -22.22
CA ALA A 577 34.44 -0.72 -21.43
C ALA A 577 32.92 -0.56 -21.38
N ILE A 578 32.23 -0.80 -22.49
CA ILE A 578 30.77 -0.74 -22.60
C ILE A 578 30.11 -1.82 -21.74
N VAL A 579 30.54 -3.08 -21.86
CA VAL A 579 29.97 -4.19 -21.08
C VAL A 579 30.29 -4.04 -19.60
N ALA A 580 31.50 -3.60 -19.24
CA ALA A 580 31.86 -3.33 -17.85
C ALA A 580 31.06 -2.15 -17.27
N ALA A 581 30.83 -1.08 -18.03
CA ALA A 581 29.98 0.02 -17.62
C ALA A 581 28.53 -0.43 -17.44
N ALA A 582 28.00 -1.23 -18.37
CA ALA A 582 26.67 -1.80 -18.26
C ALA A 582 26.50 -2.73 -17.05
N ALA A 583 27.48 -3.61 -16.80
CA ALA A 583 27.47 -4.49 -15.64
C ALA A 583 27.56 -3.72 -14.31
N ARG A 584 28.25 -2.58 -14.28
CA ARG A 584 28.31 -1.71 -13.09
C ARG A 584 27.02 -0.91 -12.88
N ASN A 585 26.38 -0.47 -13.94
CA ASN A 585 25.44 0.65 -13.87
C ASN A 585 24.00 0.30 -14.27
N LEU A 586 23.80 -0.73 -15.09
CA LEU A 586 22.54 -0.97 -15.82
C LEU A 586 21.93 -2.35 -15.57
N GLY A 587 22.58 -3.21 -14.78
CA GLY A 587 22.05 -4.49 -14.34
C GLY A 587 22.11 -5.63 -15.37
N SER A 588 21.64 -6.80 -14.94
CA SER A 588 21.76 -8.10 -15.61
C SER A 588 21.06 -8.20 -16.95
N SER A 589 19.83 -7.67 -17.05
CA SER A 589 19.04 -7.64 -18.29
C SER A 589 19.79 -6.91 -19.40
N THR A 590 20.32 -5.73 -19.08
CA THR A 590 21.12 -4.93 -20.00
C THR A 590 22.37 -5.65 -20.48
N VAL A 591 23.11 -6.26 -19.56
CA VAL A 591 24.31 -7.03 -19.91
C VAL A 591 23.95 -8.21 -20.79
N GLN A 592 22.86 -8.92 -20.49
CA GLN A 592 22.37 -10.03 -21.29
C GLN A 592 21.99 -9.58 -22.71
N HIS A 593 21.25 -8.48 -22.85
CA HIS A 593 20.87 -7.94 -24.15
C HIS A 593 22.09 -7.45 -24.95
N LEU A 594 23.05 -6.77 -24.30
CA LEU A 594 24.33 -6.39 -24.91
C LEU A 594 25.06 -7.62 -25.42
N LEU A 595 25.20 -8.65 -24.59
CA LEU A 595 25.91 -9.88 -24.95
C LEU A 595 25.20 -10.68 -26.06
N MET A 596 23.86 -10.70 -26.08
CA MET A 596 23.03 -11.34 -27.11
C MET A 596 23.10 -10.64 -28.47
N ALA A 597 23.15 -9.31 -28.47
CA ALA A 597 23.10 -8.52 -29.70
C ALA A 597 24.46 -8.32 -30.36
N LEU A 598 25.54 -8.45 -29.59
CA LEU A 598 26.86 -8.50 -30.18
C LEU A 598 26.97 -9.76 -31.04
N PRO A 599 27.62 -9.71 -32.21
CA PRO A 599 27.93 -10.88 -33.05
C PRO A 599 28.98 -11.80 -32.39
N LEU A 600 28.88 -11.96 -31.07
CA LEU A 600 29.76 -12.68 -30.16
C LEU A 600 29.46 -14.18 -30.14
N HIS A 601 28.42 -14.71 -30.77
CA HIS A 601 28.28 -16.18 -30.84
C HIS A 601 29.50 -16.87 -31.49
N ALA A 602 30.30 -16.16 -32.29
CA ALA A 602 31.60 -16.63 -32.78
C ALA A 602 32.81 -16.21 -31.90
N ALA A 603 32.69 -15.17 -31.07
CA ALA A 603 33.80 -14.59 -30.29
C ALA A 603 33.69 -14.78 -28.75
N ALA A 604 32.57 -15.27 -28.22
CA ALA A 604 32.42 -15.72 -26.83
C ALA A 604 33.32 -16.93 -26.51
N VAL A 605 33.73 -17.68 -27.54
CA VAL A 605 34.77 -18.72 -27.44
C VAL A 605 36.16 -18.13 -27.15
N ALA A 606 36.36 -16.82 -27.29
CA ALA A 606 37.66 -16.16 -27.18
C ALA A 606 37.62 -14.80 -26.45
N LEU A 607 36.70 -14.61 -25.47
CA LEU A 607 36.85 -13.50 -24.54
C LEU A 607 38.22 -13.63 -23.83
N PRO A 608 39.10 -12.61 -23.84
CA PRO A 608 40.33 -12.68 -23.05
C PRO A 608 39.99 -12.92 -21.58
N PRO A 609 40.74 -13.78 -20.85
CA PRO A 609 40.45 -14.09 -19.45
C PRO A 609 40.44 -12.84 -18.56
N ASP A 610 41.30 -11.87 -18.84
CA ASP A 610 41.33 -10.58 -18.14
C ASP A 610 40.03 -9.78 -18.32
N LEU A 611 39.41 -9.91 -19.48
CA LEU A 611 38.14 -9.25 -19.77
C LEU A 611 36.98 -9.92 -19.03
N ALA A 612 36.92 -11.25 -19.07
CA ALA A 612 35.95 -12.02 -18.30
C ALA A 612 36.05 -11.69 -16.80
N ALA A 613 37.28 -11.63 -16.27
CA ALA A 613 37.54 -11.22 -14.90
C ALA A 613 37.09 -9.78 -14.61
N GLY A 614 37.34 -8.84 -15.52
CA GLY A 614 36.89 -7.45 -15.38
C GLY A 614 35.37 -7.30 -15.35
N ILE A 615 34.65 -8.04 -16.20
CA ILE A 615 33.18 -8.01 -16.24
C ILE A 615 32.58 -8.65 -14.98
N LEU A 616 33.14 -9.78 -14.52
CA LEU A 616 32.72 -10.41 -13.25
C LEU A 616 33.03 -9.52 -12.05
N ALA A 617 34.18 -8.85 -12.02
CA ALA A 617 34.53 -7.89 -10.97
C ALA A 617 33.59 -6.67 -10.97
N ALA A 618 33.15 -6.21 -12.14
CA ALA A 618 32.16 -5.15 -12.29
C ALA A 618 30.78 -5.58 -11.75
N ALA A 619 30.28 -6.75 -12.17
CA ALA A 619 28.99 -7.27 -11.73
C ALA A 619 28.96 -7.56 -10.22
N THR A 620 30.04 -8.11 -9.67
CA THR A 620 30.19 -8.34 -8.21
C THR A 620 30.25 -7.04 -7.42
N ALA A 621 30.96 -6.02 -7.91
CA ALA A 621 30.99 -4.70 -7.28
C ALA A 621 29.62 -4.02 -7.27
N ALA A 622 28.79 -4.27 -8.29
CA ALA A 622 27.40 -3.81 -8.37
C ALA A 622 26.42 -4.66 -7.53
N GLY A 623 26.85 -5.81 -7.02
CA GLY A 623 25.99 -6.71 -6.24
C GLY A 623 24.93 -7.42 -7.07
N ASP A 624 25.12 -7.53 -8.38
CA ASP A 624 24.16 -8.10 -9.31
C ASP A 624 24.40 -9.61 -9.51
N SER A 625 23.75 -10.41 -8.67
CA SER A 625 23.84 -11.87 -8.72
C SER A 625 23.28 -12.49 -9.99
N ASP A 626 22.29 -11.86 -10.61
CA ASP A 626 21.64 -12.36 -11.83
C ASP A 626 22.57 -12.16 -13.02
N CYS A 627 23.29 -11.03 -13.04
CA CYS A 627 24.34 -10.79 -14.02
C CYS A 627 25.44 -11.85 -13.90
N LEU A 628 25.86 -12.21 -12.68
CA LEU A 628 26.83 -13.30 -12.47
C LEU A 628 26.29 -14.66 -12.91
N PHE A 629 25.01 -14.94 -12.66
CA PHE A 629 24.36 -16.19 -13.11
C PHE A 629 24.38 -16.30 -14.63
N HIS A 630 24.01 -15.23 -15.34
CA HIS A 630 24.06 -15.19 -16.79
C HIS A 630 25.50 -15.23 -17.30
N LEU A 631 26.41 -14.41 -16.79
CA LEU A 631 27.82 -14.43 -17.21
C LEU A 631 28.44 -15.81 -17.05
N ARG A 632 28.10 -16.56 -16.00
CA ARG A 632 28.54 -17.94 -15.82
C ARG A 632 28.06 -18.88 -16.92
N SER A 633 26.83 -18.76 -17.40
CA SER A 633 26.35 -19.64 -18.47
C SER A 633 26.96 -19.31 -19.84
N TRP A 634 27.62 -18.15 -19.95
CA TRP A 634 28.22 -17.64 -21.18
C TRP A 634 29.74 -17.77 -21.23
N LEU A 635 30.40 -17.67 -20.08
CA LEU A 635 31.82 -17.95 -19.96
C LEU A 635 31.99 -19.46 -20.13
N PRO A 636 32.68 -19.93 -21.19
CA PRO A 636 32.89 -21.36 -21.35
C PRO A 636 33.59 -21.89 -20.09
N ALA A 637 33.19 -23.08 -19.63
CA ALA A 637 33.74 -23.73 -18.44
C ALA A 637 35.29 -23.86 -18.42
N ASN A 638 35.93 -23.60 -19.56
CA ASN A 638 37.37 -23.61 -19.79
C ASN A 638 38.08 -22.29 -19.45
N GLN A 639 37.37 -21.17 -19.28
CA GLN A 639 37.97 -19.93 -18.80
C GLN A 639 38.01 -19.95 -17.27
N GLN A 640 39.04 -20.61 -16.76
CA GLN A 640 39.38 -20.60 -15.35
C GLN A 640 39.81 -19.17 -15.00
N LEU A 641 39.01 -18.49 -14.18
CA LEU A 641 39.55 -17.39 -13.40
C LEU A 641 40.75 -17.96 -12.63
N ASP A 642 41.89 -17.30 -12.72
CA ASP A 642 42.98 -17.65 -11.84
C ASP A 642 42.62 -17.31 -10.37
N ALA A 643 43.42 -17.84 -9.44
CA ALA A 643 43.18 -17.62 -8.01
C ALA A 643 43.16 -16.12 -7.63
N ALA A 644 43.93 -15.28 -8.32
CA ALA A 644 44.04 -13.85 -8.02
C ALA A 644 42.81 -13.09 -8.53
N GLN A 645 42.31 -13.44 -9.71
CA GLN A 645 41.10 -12.88 -10.31
C GLN A 645 39.85 -13.26 -9.50
N LEU A 646 39.76 -14.52 -9.04
CA LEU A 646 38.68 -14.93 -8.15
C LEU A 646 38.78 -14.22 -6.80
N GLU A 647 39.97 -14.13 -6.20
CA GLU A 647 40.18 -13.40 -4.96
C GLU A 647 39.73 -11.93 -5.10
N LEU A 648 40.08 -11.28 -6.21
CA LEU A 648 39.66 -9.89 -6.50
C LEU A 648 38.14 -9.77 -6.65
N ALA A 649 37.50 -10.68 -7.38
CA ALA A 649 36.05 -10.67 -7.56
C ALA A 649 35.30 -10.91 -6.23
N LEU A 650 35.78 -11.84 -5.39
CA LEU A 650 35.24 -12.07 -4.05
C LEU A 650 35.45 -10.84 -3.16
N GLN A 651 36.62 -10.21 -3.19
CA GLN A 651 36.86 -8.96 -2.45
C GLN A 651 35.94 -7.83 -2.89
N SER A 652 35.64 -7.71 -4.19
CA SER A 652 34.66 -6.76 -4.71
C SER A 652 33.24 -7.05 -4.21
N ALA A 653 32.83 -8.33 -4.21
CA ALA A 653 31.53 -8.74 -3.66
C ALA A 653 31.40 -8.43 -2.16
N LEU A 654 32.48 -8.62 -1.39
CA LEU A 654 32.53 -8.30 0.05
C LEU A 654 32.43 -6.80 0.35
N ARG A 655 32.89 -5.96 -0.58
CA ARG A 655 32.89 -4.48 -0.49
C ARG A 655 31.66 -3.83 -1.13
N CYS A 656 30.78 -4.58 -1.77
CA CYS A 656 29.63 -4.04 -2.48
C CYS A 656 28.67 -3.33 -1.51
N THR A 657 28.66 -1.99 -1.51
CA THR A 657 27.83 -1.17 -0.61
C THR A 657 26.39 -0.98 -1.09
N GLN A 658 26.07 -1.44 -2.30
CA GLN A 658 24.76 -1.31 -2.92
C GLN A 658 24.12 -2.69 -3.10
N PRO A 659 23.56 -3.30 -2.05
CA PRO A 659 22.74 -4.48 -2.22
C PRO A 659 21.46 -4.07 -2.96
N SER A 660 21.42 -4.29 -4.28
CA SER A 660 20.21 -4.13 -5.10
C SER A 660 19.11 -5.09 -4.65
N THR A 661 19.49 -6.20 -4.02
CA THR A 661 18.62 -7.20 -3.41
C THR A 661 19.01 -7.46 -1.96
N GLN A 662 18.04 -7.91 -1.14
CA GLN A 662 18.24 -8.24 0.28
C GLN A 662 19.36 -9.28 0.54
N TYR A 663 19.82 -9.99 -0.50
CA TYR A 663 20.84 -11.04 -0.45
C TYR A 663 22.03 -10.80 -1.39
N GLY A 664 22.15 -9.62 -2.01
CA GLY A 664 23.02 -9.41 -3.18
C GLY A 664 24.48 -9.83 -2.96
N SER A 665 25.10 -9.45 -1.83
CA SER A 665 26.50 -9.81 -1.57
C SER A 665 26.70 -11.31 -1.30
N SER A 666 25.83 -11.96 -0.52
CA SER A 666 25.94 -13.39 -0.21
C SER A 666 25.65 -14.26 -1.43
N GLU A 667 24.66 -13.89 -2.24
CA GLU A 667 24.35 -14.59 -3.48
C GLU A 667 25.50 -14.40 -4.50
N CYS A 668 26.06 -13.20 -4.64
CA CYS A 668 27.24 -12.98 -5.49
C CYS A 668 28.43 -13.85 -5.07
N VAL A 669 28.72 -13.92 -3.77
CA VAL A 669 29.78 -14.79 -3.22
C VAL A 669 29.47 -16.26 -3.53
N ARG A 670 28.24 -16.71 -3.28
CA ARG A 670 27.81 -18.09 -3.57
C ARG A 670 28.00 -18.43 -5.05
N ARG A 671 27.56 -17.56 -5.96
CA ARG A 671 27.68 -17.75 -7.42
C ARG A 671 29.12 -17.79 -7.90
N LEU A 672 30.00 -16.98 -7.32
CA LEU A 672 31.44 -17.03 -7.61
C LEU A 672 32.07 -18.33 -7.10
N LEU A 673 31.68 -18.82 -5.92
CA LEU A 673 32.19 -20.08 -5.36
C LEU A 673 31.68 -21.32 -6.10
N GLU A 674 30.54 -21.22 -6.80
CA GLU A 674 30.06 -22.28 -7.70
C GLU A 674 30.93 -22.48 -8.96
N LEU A 675 31.96 -21.65 -9.19
CA LEU A 675 32.96 -21.82 -10.26
C LEU A 675 34.06 -22.80 -9.79
N PRO A 676 33.98 -24.11 -10.10
CA PRO A 676 34.67 -25.16 -9.33
C PRO A 676 36.20 -25.10 -9.45
N ALA A 677 36.69 -24.77 -10.64
CA ALA A 677 38.13 -24.66 -10.90
C ALA A 677 38.77 -23.48 -10.16
N ALA A 678 38.02 -22.39 -10.00
CA ALA A 678 38.52 -21.18 -9.36
C ALA A 678 38.52 -21.33 -7.83
N ALA A 679 37.48 -21.92 -7.24
CA ALA A 679 37.41 -22.15 -5.80
C ALA A 679 38.53 -23.08 -5.30
N ALA A 680 38.93 -24.08 -6.10
CA ALA A 680 40.05 -24.96 -5.79
C ALA A 680 41.43 -24.27 -5.91
N ALA A 681 41.52 -23.17 -6.65
CA ALA A 681 42.76 -22.43 -6.83
C ALA A 681 43.06 -21.45 -5.68
N VAL A 682 42.06 -21.15 -4.84
CA VAL A 682 42.22 -20.28 -3.66
C VAL A 682 43.08 -21.00 -2.62
N THR A 683 44.19 -20.40 -2.23
CA THR A 683 45.07 -20.93 -1.17
C THR A 683 44.49 -20.69 0.23
N ALA A 684 44.91 -21.46 1.24
CA ALA A 684 44.52 -21.26 2.64
C ALA A 684 44.75 -19.81 3.10
N ARG A 685 45.91 -19.22 2.73
CA ARG A 685 46.23 -17.81 3.02
C ARG A 685 45.29 -16.80 2.35
N GLN A 686 44.79 -17.10 1.14
CA GLN A 686 43.79 -16.27 0.47
C GLN A 686 42.42 -16.41 1.15
N ALA A 687 42.02 -17.63 1.50
CA ALA A 687 40.79 -17.90 2.25
C ALA A 687 40.79 -17.16 3.60
N ALA A 688 41.88 -17.21 4.38
CA ALA A 688 42.03 -16.47 5.63
C ALA A 688 41.84 -14.96 5.45
N ARG A 689 42.42 -14.38 4.38
CA ARG A 689 42.26 -12.95 4.07
C ARG A 689 40.84 -12.59 3.66
N LEU A 690 40.18 -13.43 2.87
CA LEU A 690 38.77 -13.22 2.47
C LEU A 690 37.84 -13.29 3.68
N LEU A 691 38.03 -14.25 4.59
CA LEU A 691 37.29 -14.36 5.84
C LEU A 691 37.53 -13.14 6.75
N ALA A 692 38.80 -12.70 6.89
CA ALA A 692 39.13 -11.51 7.67
C ALA A 692 38.50 -10.24 7.09
N ASN A 693 38.43 -10.11 5.76
CA ASN A 693 37.78 -8.99 5.08
C ASN A 693 36.26 -8.98 5.29
N ALA A 694 35.61 -10.16 5.27
CA ALA A 694 34.17 -10.28 5.53
C ALA A 694 33.79 -9.81 6.95
N GLN A 695 34.72 -9.90 7.90
CA GLN A 695 34.51 -9.47 9.30
C GLN A 695 34.80 -7.99 9.58
N GLN A 696 35.34 -7.23 8.60
CA GLN A 696 35.67 -5.82 8.83
C GLN A 696 34.40 -4.98 9.07
N PRO A 697 34.39 -4.15 10.12
CA PRO A 697 33.25 -3.28 10.40
C PRO A 697 33.06 -2.27 9.25
N GLY A 698 31.84 -2.19 8.72
CA GLY A 698 31.50 -1.35 7.56
C GLY A 698 31.50 -2.10 6.22
N SER A 699 31.87 -3.38 6.20
CA SER A 699 31.44 -4.24 5.11
C SER A 699 29.90 -4.33 5.15
N SER A 700 29.25 -4.11 4.02
CA SER A 700 27.83 -4.44 3.83
C SER A 700 27.55 -5.92 4.11
N SER A 701 28.61 -6.74 4.09
CA SER A 701 28.68 -8.18 4.34
C SER A 701 28.95 -8.56 5.80
N SER A 702 28.70 -7.67 6.77
CA SER A 702 28.52 -8.09 8.18
C SER A 702 27.44 -9.17 8.33
N ASP A 703 26.64 -9.40 7.27
CA ASP A 703 25.76 -10.53 7.10
C ASP A 703 26.50 -11.87 7.25
N ALA A 704 26.22 -12.57 8.35
CA ALA A 704 26.81 -13.86 8.65
C ALA A 704 26.64 -14.92 7.55
N LEU A 705 25.66 -14.74 6.66
CA LEU A 705 25.46 -15.58 5.49
C LEU A 705 26.65 -15.55 4.53
N VAL A 706 27.29 -14.39 4.34
CA VAL A 706 28.47 -14.28 3.46
C VAL A 706 29.63 -15.11 4.01
N LEU A 707 29.85 -15.02 5.32
CA LEU A 707 30.92 -15.75 5.98
C LEU A 707 30.63 -17.25 6.01
N PHE A 708 29.36 -17.64 6.17
CA PHE A 708 28.92 -19.03 6.03
C PHE A 708 29.21 -19.58 4.63
N GLU A 709 28.85 -18.84 3.56
CA GLU A 709 29.10 -19.26 2.18
C GLU A 709 30.60 -19.39 1.89
N LEU A 710 31.43 -18.46 2.38
CA LEU A 710 32.90 -18.57 2.25
C LEU A 710 33.46 -19.80 2.96
N CYS A 711 33.05 -20.07 4.20
CA CYS A 711 33.52 -21.23 4.98
C CYS A 711 33.13 -22.56 4.33
N ARG A 712 31.95 -22.60 3.70
CA ARG A 712 31.40 -23.80 3.05
C ARG A 712 31.93 -24.00 1.63
N GLY A 713 32.05 -22.92 0.86
CA GLY A 713 32.33 -22.97 -0.57
C GLY A 713 33.82 -22.93 -0.92
N LEU A 714 34.71 -22.52 -0.01
CA LEU A 714 36.16 -22.55 -0.22
C LEU A 714 36.77 -23.82 0.40
N PRO A 715 37.26 -24.79 -0.39
CA PRO A 715 37.95 -25.97 0.15
C PRO A 715 39.13 -25.59 1.05
N ALA A 716 39.89 -24.57 0.65
CA ALA A 716 41.03 -24.08 1.41
C ALA A 716 40.67 -23.43 2.76
N ALA A 717 39.41 -23.08 3.01
CA ALA A 717 38.97 -22.66 4.34
C ALA A 717 39.02 -23.83 5.34
N GLN A 718 38.84 -25.07 4.88
CA GLN A 718 38.94 -26.27 5.71
C GLN A 718 40.39 -26.64 6.02
N GLU A 719 41.34 -26.13 5.26
CA GLU A 719 42.79 -26.32 5.45
C GLU A 719 43.40 -25.27 6.39
N LEU A 720 42.61 -24.31 6.89
CA LEU A 720 43.11 -23.28 7.80
C LEU A 720 43.64 -23.90 9.09
N GLU A 721 44.82 -23.44 9.48
CA GLU A 721 45.48 -23.89 10.69
C GLU A 721 44.96 -23.14 11.92
N PRO A 722 45.11 -23.69 13.14
CA PRO A 722 44.53 -23.11 14.35
C PRO A 722 44.91 -21.64 14.58
N HIS A 723 46.16 -21.28 14.27
CA HIS A 723 46.68 -19.92 14.42
C HIS A 723 46.07 -18.91 13.42
N GLU A 724 45.46 -19.38 12.33
CA GLU A 724 44.75 -18.55 11.36
C GLU A 724 43.26 -18.42 11.73
N VAL A 725 42.66 -19.48 12.31
CA VAL A 725 41.25 -19.49 12.72
C VAL A 725 41.03 -18.73 14.03
N GLU A 726 41.96 -18.82 14.98
CA GLU A 726 41.89 -18.12 16.28
C GLU A 726 41.61 -16.61 16.15
N PRO A 727 42.36 -15.81 15.35
CA PRO A 727 42.09 -14.38 15.22
C PRO A 727 40.73 -14.09 14.57
N LEU A 728 40.26 -14.92 13.64
CA LEU A 728 38.93 -14.79 13.02
C LEU A 728 37.82 -15.01 14.05
N LEU A 729 37.95 -16.03 14.91
CA LEU A 729 37.00 -16.28 16.00
C LEU A 729 37.00 -15.15 17.03
N CYS A 730 38.17 -14.64 17.41
CA CYS A 730 38.29 -13.48 18.30
C CYS A 730 37.55 -12.28 17.72
N CYS A 731 37.70 -12.01 16.42
CA CYS A 731 37.01 -10.93 15.73
C CYS A 731 35.48 -11.13 15.72
N ALA A 732 34.99 -12.33 15.38
CA ALA A 732 33.55 -12.64 15.39
C ALA A 732 32.93 -12.48 16.79
N VAL A 733 33.63 -12.95 17.84
CA VAL A 733 33.19 -12.82 19.22
C VAL A 733 33.12 -11.35 19.63
N ALA A 734 34.13 -10.55 19.28
CA ALA A 734 34.15 -9.11 19.54
C ALA A 734 33.01 -8.38 18.81
N ASN A 735 32.72 -8.76 17.56
CA ASN A 735 31.75 -8.09 16.69
C ASN A 735 30.28 -8.24 17.11
N GLY A 736 29.90 -9.22 17.93
CA GLY A 736 28.47 -9.38 18.26
C GLY A 736 27.79 -10.58 17.64
N ASP A 737 28.38 -11.19 16.62
CA ASP A 737 27.64 -12.03 15.69
C ASP A 737 27.83 -13.54 15.99
N TRP A 738 26.79 -14.16 16.54
CA TRP A 738 26.84 -15.57 16.91
C TRP A 738 26.85 -16.51 15.69
N LEU A 739 26.29 -16.11 14.55
CA LEU A 739 26.29 -16.91 13.32
C LEU A 739 27.68 -16.95 12.69
N GLN A 740 28.43 -15.85 12.77
CA GLN A 740 29.84 -15.83 12.37
C GLN A 740 30.68 -16.76 13.25
N VAL A 741 30.48 -16.72 14.57
CA VAL A 741 31.16 -17.64 15.50
C VAL A 741 30.83 -19.09 15.17
N GLN A 742 29.55 -19.41 14.90
CA GLN A 742 29.15 -20.77 14.54
C GLN A 742 29.79 -21.24 13.23
N SER A 743 29.82 -20.38 12.21
CA SER A 743 30.37 -20.72 10.90
C SER A 743 31.89 -20.96 10.95
N LEU A 744 32.63 -20.12 11.68
CA LEU A 744 34.06 -20.30 11.89
C LEU A 744 34.38 -21.49 12.79
N ALA A 745 33.55 -21.75 13.80
CA ALA A 745 33.71 -22.90 14.68
C ALA A 745 33.55 -24.25 13.96
N ALA A 746 32.90 -24.27 12.78
CA ALA A 746 32.75 -25.45 11.96
C ALA A 746 34.00 -25.78 11.11
N LEU A 747 35.01 -24.92 11.07
CA LEU A 747 36.25 -25.15 10.34
C LEU A 747 37.13 -26.18 11.07
N ALA A 748 37.82 -27.05 10.33
CA ALA A 748 38.69 -28.09 10.92
C ALA A 748 39.83 -27.51 11.79
N GLY A 749 40.35 -26.32 11.46
CA GLY A 749 41.32 -25.60 12.30
C GLY A 749 40.76 -25.17 13.66
N ALA A 750 39.45 -24.94 13.75
CA ALA A 750 38.79 -24.47 14.97
C ALA A 750 38.76 -25.55 16.07
N ALA A 751 38.57 -26.81 15.68
CA ALA A 751 38.64 -27.95 16.59
C ALA A 751 40.02 -28.09 17.24
N ARG A 752 41.08 -27.66 16.55
CA ARG A 752 42.49 -27.78 16.98
C ARG A 752 43.00 -26.56 17.76
N ILE A 753 42.15 -25.60 18.10
CA ILE A 753 42.54 -24.41 18.88
C ILE A 753 42.98 -24.80 20.29
N GLY A 754 44.08 -24.24 20.80
CA GLY A 754 44.55 -24.57 22.14
C GLY A 754 43.55 -24.17 23.24
N ARG A 755 43.52 -24.92 24.35
CA ARG A 755 42.65 -24.64 25.51
C ARG A 755 42.74 -23.19 26.01
N ALA A 756 43.95 -22.61 26.04
CA ALA A 756 44.15 -21.24 26.48
C ALA A 756 43.44 -20.21 25.57
N ALA A 757 43.47 -20.42 24.25
CA ALA A 757 42.77 -19.58 23.30
C ALA A 757 41.24 -19.77 23.41
N ALA A 758 40.78 -21.00 23.61
CA ALA A 758 39.37 -21.29 23.83
C ALA A 758 38.82 -20.66 25.13
N ASP A 759 39.60 -20.69 26.22
CA ASP A 759 39.28 -19.99 27.47
C ASP A 759 39.23 -18.46 27.27
N GLY A 760 40.14 -17.91 26.45
CA GLY A 760 40.14 -16.50 26.04
C GLY A 760 38.88 -16.11 25.25
N LEU A 761 38.49 -16.92 24.26
CA LEU A 761 37.26 -16.73 23.49
C LEU A 761 36.02 -16.80 24.38
N LEU A 762 35.98 -17.72 25.34
CA LEU A 762 34.87 -17.85 26.29
C LEU A 762 34.77 -16.63 27.21
N ALA A 763 35.90 -16.12 27.70
CA ALA A 763 35.96 -14.90 28.50
C ALA A 763 35.47 -13.69 27.69
N ALA A 764 35.91 -13.54 26.44
CA ALA A 764 35.46 -12.48 25.54
C ALA A 764 33.96 -12.59 25.23
N ALA A 765 33.45 -13.80 24.97
CA ALA A 765 32.03 -14.03 24.71
C ALA A 765 31.16 -13.66 25.91
N ARG A 766 31.57 -14.04 27.13
CA ARG A 766 30.91 -13.65 28.39
C ARG A 766 30.91 -12.14 28.59
N GLY A 767 32.03 -11.47 28.31
CA GLY A 767 32.15 -10.01 28.38
C GLY A 767 31.20 -9.28 27.44
N SER A 768 30.79 -9.91 26.33
CA SER A 768 29.87 -9.30 25.37
C SER A 768 28.38 -9.40 25.72
N GLY A 769 28.01 -10.16 26.76
CA GLY A 769 26.61 -10.29 27.22
C GLY A 769 25.67 -11.11 26.33
N CYS A 770 26.16 -11.75 25.27
CA CYS A 770 25.34 -12.56 24.36
C CYS A 770 25.45 -14.06 24.68
N ASN A 771 24.42 -14.62 25.31
CA ASN A 771 24.38 -16.04 25.72
C ASN A 771 24.56 -17.01 24.53
N MET A 772 24.05 -16.66 23.34
CA MET A 772 24.20 -17.50 22.14
C MET A 772 25.67 -17.65 21.71
N LYS A 773 26.50 -16.61 21.90
CA LYS A 773 27.94 -16.71 21.63
C LYS A 773 28.63 -17.64 22.61
N VAL A 774 28.25 -17.57 23.90
CA VAL A 774 28.80 -18.45 24.92
C VAL A 774 28.47 -19.91 24.58
N VAL A 775 27.24 -20.20 24.15
CA VAL A 775 26.84 -21.54 23.70
C VAL A 775 27.65 -21.97 22.47
N ALA A 776 27.83 -21.11 21.47
CA ALA A 776 28.60 -21.43 20.27
C ALA A 776 30.08 -21.74 20.59
N VAL A 777 30.72 -20.93 21.44
CA VAL A 777 32.10 -21.18 21.91
C VAL A 777 32.18 -22.41 22.81
N MET A 778 31.19 -22.67 23.65
CA MET A 778 31.13 -23.88 24.48
C MET A 778 31.02 -25.15 23.64
N ASN A 779 30.26 -25.14 22.54
CA ASN A 779 30.18 -26.27 21.63
C ASN A 779 31.53 -26.56 20.96
N LEU A 780 32.32 -25.52 20.66
CA LEU A 780 33.69 -25.66 20.17
C LEU A 780 34.60 -26.30 21.24
N VAL A 781 34.53 -25.83 22.50
CA VAL A 781 35.30 -26.41 23.63
C VAL A 781 34.88 -27.85 23.93
N ALA A 782 33.59 -28.16 23.85
CA ALA A 782 33.07 -29.50 24.11
C ALA A 782 33.56 -30.50 23.05
N ALA A 783 33.65 -30.09 21.78
CA ALA A 783 34.22 -30.91 20.72
C ALA A 783 35.69 -31.29 21.01
N GLN A 784 36.46 -30.42 21.67
CA GLN A 784 37.85 -30.68 22.05
C GLN A 784 38.04 -31.68 23.19
N GLN A 785 37.00 -31.92 24.00
CA GLN A 785 37.08 -32.86 25.13
C GLN A 785 36.75 -34.30 24.74
N VAL A 786 36.30 -34.51 23.49
CA VAL A 786 35.90 -35.82 22.97
C VAL A 786 37.03 -36.50 22.18
N GLU A 787 38.04 -35.73 21.73
CA GLU A 787 39.32 -36.23 21.20
C GLU A 787 40.37 -36.34 22.32
#